data_AF-A0A9D9ECV0-F1
#
_entry.id   AF-A0A9D9ECV0-F1
#
_cell.length_a   1.000
_cell.length_b   1.000
_cell.length_c   1.000
_cell.angle_alpha   90.00
_cell.angle_beta   90.00
_cell.angle_gamma   90.00
#
_symmetry.space_group_name_H-M   'P 1'
#
loop_
_entity.id
_entity.type
_entity.pdbx_description
1 polymer ?
#
loop_
_entity_poly.entity_id
_entity_poly.type
_entity_poly.pdbx_seq_one_letter_code
_entity_poly.pdbx_strand_id
1 'polypeptide(L)'
;MDTKKKIVKALLLLGSLIPACICADARDAEVAGIRFCDRSYSYGMGNDTIRVYFNVLGDDGKRISDLTPERFDEMLYFYEDGTEIQDRSVRRISTGIRIPREYTFSLLLDRSIPSEGKRQILDAVRNFMEAAPDTSVFVSFYGDEVTNSILASEENFGIVEAIYLDTTAIDGKAFYSGVYSKLAEFSPEDAEYIGEVKSAEYSQNRLISARAAENPGKNVLMVFAEGSRRPDDEQLDYIKVSDYQSRHSAFLPKVYAFYYTADGEDTSIDITLDGITQPKDSANNVIQDLRGRYLPSSDMSEVLSSFEQIIEDATFDYELAYSAVPDKIYSGNVEYSAKWGRIPAGEATFTIGSAERPWPEHRQSTTSIFVELFVAILVTVLTFAFFFLIMKVAVPYVRFLTFKSRYYKKYQPEENVQVRICHYCKQELKPGQVIVTKCSHWMHRHCWEENGYKCAEFGQNCKTGIQDHVEWRELFKWNTVKDCSQTIAGILAGLVSWIIYEVCGRGGFTGLSRAIVGFVLDGSGSHASFIDDCVARTSSFLMIGLLLGFFISLVFRYKDDVRNKDWKIWFKIVGLSCLTALIGMAAFAIGADLFCLILSWSGKTYIPWYCSLPAYMLFSISVSLALTIKSTIPVRSALFGGLCSSLIGFLVLYFTRFTGSGYEWLNMLLAFIIYGGGLGASLITVRMLAEKYFLVVQNGVKAGMRIPIHKWMNAVGGGNKVSIGMTGECEIQMNWEKGNKVAKEHAQLFIDHEKGLPVIKPLATGVLYNSRAELPVNRTAVLSNGDTFKIGDTIFKYEEN
;
A
#
# COMPACT_ATOMS: atom_id res chain seq x y z
N MET A 1 65.54 -66.91 17.32
CA MET A 1 64.05 -66.97 17.27
C MET A 1 63.56 -66.62 18.67
N ASP A 2 62.77 -65.60 18.97
CA ASP A 2 61.88 -64.80 18.12
C ASP A 2 61.59 -63.42 18.80
N THR A 3 62.63 -62.70 19.22
CA THR A 3 62.51 -61.34 19.81
C THR A 3 62.02 -60.29 18.80
N LYS A 4 62.22 -60.52 17.49
CA LYS A 4 61.65 -59.69 16.43
C LYS A 4 60.12 -59.80 16.33
N LYS A 5 59.50 -60.94 16.70
CA LYS A 5 58.03 -61.08 16.62
C LYS A 5 57.27 -60.38 17.75
N LYS A 6 57.87 -60.20 18.93
CA LYS A 6 57.22 -59.47 20.04
C LYS A 6 57.21 -57.95 19.81
N ILE A 7 58.28 -57.39 19.25
CA ILE A 7 58.37 -55.96 18.95
C ILE A 7 57.46 -55.58 17.77
N VAL A 8 57.35 -56.43 16.74
CA VAL A 8 56.43 -56.21 15.62
C VAL A 8 54.95 -56.31 16.05
N LYS A 9 54.60 -57.19 17.00
CA LYS A 9 53.23 -57.23 17.57
C LYS A 9 52.90 -56.01 18.43
N ALA A 10 53.86 -55.47 19.18
CA ALA A 10 53.64 -54.25 19.96
C ALA A 10 53.55 -52.98 19.08
N LEU A 11 54.33 -52.91 17.99
CA LEU A 11 54.23 -51.83 16.99
C LEU A 11 52.97 -51.92 16.12
N LEU A 12 52.47 -53.13 15.83
CA LEU A 12 51.17 -53.30 15.15
C LEU A 12 49.98 -52.96 16.06
N LEU A 13 50.10 -53.18 17.37
CA LEU A 13 49.08 -52.78 18.36
C LEU A 13 49.12 -51.28 18.68
N LEU A 14 50.29 -50.63 18.67
CA LEU A 14 50.39 -49.17 18.77
C LEU A 14 49.99 -48.47 17.45
N GLY A 15 50.25 -49.08 16.29
CA GLY A 15 49.86 -48.57 14.98
C GLY A 15 48.38 -48.74 14.65
N SER A 16 47.64 -49.58 15.39
CA SER A 16 46.19 -49.76 15.23
C SER A 16 45.34 -48.98 16.25
N LEU A 17 45.96 -48.20 17.14
CA LEU A 17 45.28 -47.40 18.18
C LEU A 17 45.35 -45.89 17.92
N ILE A 18 45.85 -45.46 16.75
CA ILE A 18 45.89 -44.07 16.29
C ILE A 18 45.41 -44.06 14.83
N PRO A 19 44.11 -44.33 14.60
CA PRO A 19 43.16 -43.23 14.42
C PRO A 19 41.77 -43.58 14.99
N ALA A 20 41.65 -43.69 16.32
CA ALA A 20 40.35 -43.86 17.00
C ALA A 20 40.02 -42.69 17.96
N CYS A 21 40.81 -41.60 17.93
CA CYS A 21 40.56 -40.37 18.70
C CYS A 21 40.48 -39.11 17.82
N ILE A 22 40.31 -39.26 16.51
CA ILE A 22 39.90 -38.20 15.58
C ILE A 22 38.87 -38.86 14.67
N CYS A 23 37.70 -38.24 14.48
CA CYS A 23 36.49 -38.78 13.84
C CYS A 23 35.51 -39.51 14.77
N ALA A 24 35.16 -38.91 15.91
CA ALA A 24 33.80 -39.00 16.44
C ALA A 24 33.14 -37.65 16.17
N ASP A 25 32.58 -37.52 14.95
CA ASP A 25 31.54 -36.57 14.52
C ASP A 25 31.58 -36.47 13.00
N ALA A 26 31.22 -37.58 12.36
CA ALA A 26 30.68 -37.58 11.02
C ALA A 26 29.58 -38.65 11.02
N ARG A 27 28.59 -38.48 11.90
CA ARG A 27 27.28 -39.01 11.58
C ARG A 27 26.85 -38.22 10.35
N ASP A 28 26.59 -38.90 9.26
CA ASP A 28 25.79 -38.33 8.18
C ASP A 28 24.46 -37.92 8.80
N ALA A 29 24.38 -36.66 9.24
CA ALA A 29 23.12 -36.06 9.63
C ALA A 29 22.32 -35.92 8.33
N GLU A 30 21.36 -36.83 8.14
CA GLU A 30 20.38 -36.69 7.08
C GLU A 30 19.63 -35.37 7.33
N VAL A 31 19.72 -34.48 6.34
CA VAL A 31 19.04 -33.19 6.38
C VAL A 31 17.55 -33.44 6.15
N ALA A 32 16.75 -33.20 7.18
CA ALA A 32 15.30 -33.38 7.15
C ALA A 32 14.58 -32.17 6.60
N GLY A 33 15.16 -30.96 6.77
CA GLY A 33 14.52 -29.76 6.30
C GLY A 33 15.37 -28.49 6.35
N ILE A 34 14.86 -27.45 5.71
CA ILE A 34 15.45 -26.12 5.63
C ILE A 34 14.39 -25.12 6.08
N ARG A 35 14.74 -24.31 7.08
CA ARG A 35 13.91 -23.22 7.59
C ARG A 35 14.44 -21.90 7.04
N PHE A 36 13.72 -21.31 6.10
CA PHE A 36 13.96 -19.93 5.68
C PHE A 36 13.57 -18.97 6.80
N CYS A 37 14.45 -18.01 7.09
CA CYS A 37 14.30 -17.10 8.23
C CYS A 37 14.00 -15.68 7.77
N ASP A 38 14.82 -15.11 6.89
CA ASP A 38 14.66 -13.73 6.42
C ASP A 38 15.34 -13.51 5.06
N ARG A 39 15.23 -12.29 4.53
CA ARG A 39 15.82 -11.84 3.27
C ARG A 39 16.39 -10.43 3.40
N SER A 40 17.37 -10.10 2.59
CA SER A 40 17.83 -8.72 2.41
C SER A 40 18.19 -8.43 0.96
N TYR A 41 17.83 -7.23 0.52
CA TYR A 41 18.15 -6.68 -0.80
C TYR A 41 18.16 -5.14 -0.68
N SER A 42 18.76 -4.44 -1.64
CA SER A 42 18.86 -2.98 -1.58
C SER A 42 18.46 -2.34 -2.91
N TYR A 43 17.77 -1.20 -2.83
CA TYR A 43 17.44 -0.40 -4.00
C TYR A 43 18.65 0.43 -4.45
N GLY A 44 18.69 0.77 -5.73
CA GLY A 44 19.74 1.57 -6.36
C GLY A 44 20.37 0.88 -7.56
N MET A 45 20.92 1.68 -8.48
CA MET A 45 21.53 1.17 -9.70
C MET A 45 22.73 0.26 -9.40
N GLY A 46 22.68 -0.98 -9.89
CA GLY A 46 23.74 -1.99 -9.71
C GLY A 46 23.63 -2.81 -8.43
N ASN A 47 22.58 -2.59 -7.62
CA ASN A 47 22.29 -3.41 -6.46
C ASN A 47 21.36 -4.57 -6.86
N ASP A 48 21.93 -5.58 -7.53
CA ASP A 48 21.16 -6.69 -8.13
C ASP A 48 21.29 -7.99 -7.31
N THR A 49 21.76 -7.91 -6.06
CA THR A 49 22.01 -9.08 -5.21
C THR A 49 20.88 -9.29 -4.20
N ILE A 50 20.34 -10.50 -4.16
CA ILE A 50 19.42 -10.97 -3.11
C ILE A 50 20.20 -11.86 -2.15
N ARG A 51 19.97 -11.67 -0.85
CA ARG A 51 20.47 -12.53 0.22
C ARG A 51 19.31 -13.15 0.98
N VAL A 52 19.32 -14.46 1.15
CA VAL A 52 18.31 -15.22 1.88
C VAL A 52 19.00 -15.94 3.04
N TYR A 53 18.48 -15.75 4.26
CA TYR A 53 19.01 -16.34 5.49
C TYR A 53 18.19 -17.56 5.87
N PHE A 54 18.84 -18.67 6.20
CA PHE A 54 18.18 -19.94 6.50
C PHE A 54 18.99 -20.82 7.46
N ASN A 55 18.27 -21.74 8.10
CA ASN A 55 18.83 -22.76 8.99
C ASN A 55 18.54 -24.16 8.44
N VAL A 56 19.46 -25.09 8.64
CA VAL A 56 19.31 -26.50 8.20
C VAL A 56 18.96 -27.35 9.42
N LEU A 57 17.98 -28.25 9.27
CA LEU A 57 17.45 -29.11 10.32
C LEU A 57 17.72 -30.58 9.98
N GLY A 58 18.17 -31.35 10.97
CA GLY A 58 18.29 -32.81 10.89
C GLY A 58 16.99 -33.53 11.24
N ASP A 59 16.98 -34.85 11.10
CA ASP A 59 15.81 -35.72 11.38
C ASP A 59 15.29 -35.63 12.82
N ASP A 60 16.16 -35.26 13.75
CA ASP A 60 15.83 -35.03 15.16
C ASP A 60 15.25 -33.63 15.42
N GLY A 61 15.10 -32.81 14.37
CA GLY A 61 14.66 -31.42 14.45
C GLY A 61 15.72 -30.46 14.98
N LYS A 62 16.95 -30.94 15.26
CA LYS A 62 18.07 -30.09 15.67
C LYS A 62 18.73 -29.42 14.48
N ARG A 63 19.41 -28.30 14.74
CA ARG A 63 20.12 -27.55 13.70
C ARG A 63 21.43 -28.23 13.33
N ILE A 64 21.75 -28.23 12.04
CA ILE A 64 23.03 -28.74 11.51
C ILE A 64 23.83 -27.53 11.04
N SER A 65 24.89 -27.18 11.78
CA SER A 65 25.69 -25.98 11.54
C SER A 65 27.05 -26.25 10.89
N ASP A 66 27.46 -27.50 10.72
CA ASP A 66 28.78 -27.95 10.29
C ASP A 66 28.85 -28.43 8.83
N LEU A 67 27.86 -28.08 7.99
CA LEU A 67 27.85 -28.47 6.59
C LEU A 67 28.92 -27.70 5.78
N THR A 68 29.72 -28.43 5.01
CA THR A 68 30.72 -27.84 4.12
C THR A 68 30.05 -27.19 2.89
N PRO A 69 30.64 -26.13 2.31
CA PRO A 69 30.16 -25.52 1.07
C PRO A 69 30.00 -26.54 -0.07
N GLU A 70 30.92 -27.50 -0.16
CA GLU A 70 30.90 -28.59 -1.16
C GLU A 70 29.63 -29.45 -1.04
N ARG A 71 29.17 -29.74 0.19
CA ARG A 71 27.96 -30.51 0.44
C ARG A 71 26.71 -29.72 0.05
N PHE A 72 26.72 -28.39 0.17
CA PHE A 72 25.66 -27.53 -0.34
C PHE A 72 25.62 -27.52 -1.87
N ASP A 73 26.78 -27.44 -2.52
CA ASP A 73 26.85 -27.42 -3.98
C ASP A 73 26.38 -28.74 -4.61
N GLU A 74 26.64 -29.87 -3.95
CA GLU A 74 26.24 -31.20 -4.44
C GLU A 74 24.77 -31.55 -4.15
N MET A 75 24.26 -31.18 -2.97
CA MET A 75 22.99 -31.68 -2.46
C MET A 75 21.89 -30.61 -2.38
N LEU A 76 22.20 -29.33 -2.24
CA LEU A 76 21.18 -28.31 -1.97
C LEU A 76 20.80 -27.56 -3.24
N TYR A 77 19.57 -27.72 -3.70
CA TYR A 77 18.99 -27.00 -4.83
C TYR A 77 17.97 -25.97 -4.37
N PHE A 78 18.21 -24.69 -4.68
CA PHE A 78 17.25 -23.61 -4.43
C PHE A 78 16.46 -23.28 -5.68
N TYR A 79 15.16 -23.07 -5.51
CA TYR A 79 14.25 -22.67 -6.54
C TYR A 79 13.55 -21.37 -6.15
N GLU A 80 13.40 -20.51 -7.14
CA GLU A 80 12.68 -19.25 -7.09
C GLU A 80 11.53 -19.31 -8.11
N ASP A 81 10.29 -19.23 -7.64
CA ASP A 81 9.07 -19.38 -8.44
C ASP A 81 9.08 -20.64 -9.32
N GLY A 82 9.64 -21.74 -8.78
CA GLY A 82 9.79 -23.02 -9.47
C GLY A 82 10.97 -23.11 -10.45
N THR A 83 11.74 -22.04 -10.64
CA THR A 83 12.96 -22.02 -11.47
C THR A 83 14.20 -22.16 -10.60
N GLU A 84 15.14 -23.02 -10.97
CA GLU A 84 16.36 -23.23 -10.18
C GLU A 84 17.29 -22.00 -10.23
N ILE A 85 17.77 -21.56 -9.06
CA ILE A 85 18.72 -20.46 -8.93
C ILE A 85 20.12 -20.96 -9.32
N GLN A 86 20.65 -20.41 -10.42
CA GLN A 86 22.00 -20.61 -10.92
C GLN A 86 22.98 -19.58 -10.33
N ASP A 87 24.28 -19.85 -10.36
CA ASP A 87 25.35 -18.94 -9.90
C ASP A 87 25.14 -18.41 -8.46
N ARG A 88 24.71 -19.32 -7.58
CA ARG A 88 24.50 -19.04 -6.15
C ARG A 88 25.78 -19.22 -5.35
N SER A 89 25.93 -18.44 -4.29
CA SER A 89 26.93 -18.67 -3.26
C SER A 89 26.25 -18.92 -1.92
N VAL A 90 26.51 -20.09 -1.33
CA VAL A 90 26.10 -20.38 0.05
C VAL A 90 27.31 -20.19 0.95
N ARG A 91 27.15 -19.40 2.01
CA ARG A 91 28.18 -19.25 3.04
C ARG A 91 27.62 -19.51 4.42
N ARG A 92 28.42 -20.17 5.25
CA ARG A 92 28.16 -20.24 6.69
C ARG A 92 28.40 -18.87 7.30
N ILE A 93 27.49 -18.45 8.17
CA ILE A 93 27.64 -17.21 8.92
C ILE A 93 28.29 -17.58 10.25
N SER A 94 29.55 -17.19 10.44
CA SER A 94 30.30 -17.51 11.66
C SER A 94 30.34 -16.36 12.66
N THR A 95 30.26 -15.09 12.23
CA THR A 95 30.40 -13.92 13.12
C THR A 95 29.52 -12.74 12.70
N GLY A 96 29.15 -11.87 13.67
CA GLY A 96 28.63 -10.49 13.50
C GLY A 96 27.27 -10.27 12.81
N ILE A 97 26.79 -11.20 11.98
CA ILE A 97 25.47 -11.19 11.30
C ILE A 97 24.62 -12.39 11.75
N ARG A 98 25.22 -13.30 12.53
CA ARG A 98 24.59 -14.54 12.97
C ARG A 98 23.36 -14.28 13.83
N ILE A 99 23.37 -13.19 14.59
CA ILE A 99 22.22 -12.70 15.35
C ILE A 99 21.77 -11.36 14.77
N PRO A 100 20.46 -11.15 14.52
CA PRO A 100 19.96 -9.87 14.05
C PRO A 100 20.32 -8.73 15.01
N ARG A 101 20.72 -7.57 14.45
CA ARG A 101 21.16 -6.40 15.24
C ARG A 101 20.10 -5.83 16.17
N GLU A 102 18.86 -6.20 15.96
CA GLU A 102 17.71 -5.75 16.75
C GLU A 102 17.61 -6.47 18.11
N TYR A 103 18.29 -7.61 18.30
CA TYR A 103 18.25 -8.30 19.59
C TYR A 103 19.01 -7.53 20.67
N THR A 104 18.49 -7.59 21.90
CA THR A 104 19.15 -7.06 23.09
C THR A 104 19.16 -8.15 24.16
N PHE A 105 20.36 -8.59 24.53
CA PHE A 105 20.59 -9.62 25.54
C PHE A 105 21.20 -8.98 26.78
N SER A 106 20.54 -9.13 27.92
CA SER A 106 21.11 -8.80 29.22
C SER A 106 21.41 -10.08 29.97
N LEU A 107 22.67 -10.31 30.32
CA LEU A 107 23.15 -11.44 31.11
C LEU A 107 23.35 -10.99 32.55
N LEU A 108 22.70 -11.69 33.48
CA LEU A 108 22.85 -11.49 34.92
C LEU A 108 23.54 -12.72 35.50
N LEU A 109 24.79 -12.55 35.94
CA LEU A 109 25.66 -13.63 36.37
C LEU A 109 25.81 -13.67 37.90
N ASP A 110 25.51 -14.81 38.51
CA ASP A 110 25.69 -15.03 39.95
C ASP A 110 27.18 -15.20 40.29
N ARG A 111 27.70 -14.34 41.17
CA ARG A 111 29.09 -14.40 41.62
C ARG A 111 29.33 -15.48 42.69
N SER A 112 28.28 -16.09 43.26
CA SER A 112 28.41 -17.21 44.21
C SER A 112 28.75 -18.54 43.54
N ILE A 113 28.62 -18.64 42.21
CA ILE A 113 29.00 -19.82 41.43
C ILE A 113 30.48 -20.17 41.68
N PRO A 114 30.84 -21.47 41.83
CA PRO A 114 32.23 -21.87 42.01
C PRO A 114 33.15 -21.40 40.88
N SER A 115 34.41 -21.13 41.21
CA SER A 115 35.40 -20.57 40.25
C SER A 115 35.59 -21.36 38.96
N GLU A 116 35.41 -22.69 39.00
CA GLU A 116 35.45 -23.55 37.81
C GLU A 116 34.24 -23.31 36.90
N GLY A 117 33.02 -23.30 37.47
CA GLY A 117 31.79 -22.97 36.73
C GLY A 117 31.80 -21.55 36.18
N LYS A 118 32.37 -20.58 36.92
CA LYS A 118 32.54 -19.21 36.43
C LYS A 118 33.36 -19.14 35.14
N ARG A 119 34.46 -19.90 35.05
CA ARG A 119 35.29 -19.95 33.85
C ARG A 119 34.54 -20.54 32.66
N GLN A 120 33.82 -21.64 32.87
CA GLN A 120 33.03 -22.27 31.81
C GLN A 120 31.91 -21.33 31.29
N ILE A 121 31.26 -20.57 32.18
CA ILE A 121 30.28 -19.54 31.80
C ILE A 121 30.95 -18.42 30.99
N LEU A 122 32.12 -17.93 31.42
CA LEU A 122 32.83 -16.88 30.68
C LEU A 122 33.25 -17.34 29.28
N ASP A 123 33.71 -18.58 29.14
CA ASP A 123 34.04 -19.16 27.83
C ASP A 123 32.81 -19.21 26.91
N ALA A 124 31.65 -19.61 27.44
CA ALA A 124 30.39 -19.62 26.69
C ALA A 124 29.91 -18.21 26.33
N VAL A 125 30.03 -17.24 27.23
CA VAL A 125 29.68 -15.83 26.96
C VAL A 125 30.62 -15.22 25.90
N ARG A 126 31.90 -15.57 25.91
CA ARG A 126 32.86 -15.15 24.88
C ARG A 126 32.46 -15.67 23.50
N ASN A 127 32.14 -16.96 23.40
CA ASN A 127 31.67 -17.56 22.15
C ASN A 127 30.36 -16.91 21.66
N PHE A 128 29.47 -16.54 22.59
CA PHE A 128 28.25 -15.83 22.26
C PHE A 128 28.53 -14.44 21.67
N MET A 129 29.48 -13.70 22.23
CA MET A 129 29.86 -12.38 21.73
C MET A 129 30.43 -12.40 20.32
N GLU A 130 31.18 -13.43 19.94
CA GLU A 130 31.68 -13.59 18.57
C GLU A 130 30.54 -13.75 17.54
N ALA A 131 29.42 -14.36 17.96
CA ALA A 131 28.24 -14.57 17.13
C ALA A 131 27.30 -13.34 17.10
N ALA A 132 27.32 -12.53 18.16
CA ALA A 132 26.47 -11.36 18.32
C ALA A 132 27.12 -10.08 17.75
N PRO A 133 26.33 -9.08 17.33
CA PRO A 133 26.84 -7.74 17.08
C PRO A 133 27.40 -7.06 18.35
N ASP A 134 28.42 -6.21 18.21
CA ASP A 134 29.08 -5.50 19.34
C ASP A 134 28.15 -4.61 20.20
N THR A 135 26.91 -4.40 19.77
CA THR A 135 25.95 -3.50 20.41
C THR A 135 24.79 -4.21 21.13
N SER A 136 24.74 -5.54 21.14
CA SER A 136 23.56 -6.29 21.57
C SER A 136 23.70 -7.03 22.90
N VAL A 137 24.91 -7.20 23.43
CA VAL A 137 25.17 -8.04 24.62
C VAL A 137 25.58 -7.18 25.82
N PHE A 138 24.84 -7.28 26.92
CA PHE A 138 25.11 -6.59 28.17
C PHE A 138 25.36 -7.60 29.28
N VAL A 139 26.38 -7.41 30.08
CA VAL A 139 26.73 -8.32 31.18
C VAL A 139 26.70 -7.56 32.50
N SER A 140 26.14 -8.21 33.52
CA SER A 140 26.02 -7.69 34.88
C SER A 140 26.16 -8.82 35.90
N PHE A 141 26.42 -8.44 37.15
CA PHE A 141 26.74 -9.37 38.21
C PHE A 141 25.91 -9.11 39.46
N TYR A 142 25.65 -10.15 40.23
CA TYR A 142 25.09 -10.05 41.57
C TYR A 142 25.77 -11.01 42.55
N GLY A 143 25.81 -10.61 43.82
CA GLY A 143 26.47 -11.30 44.94
C GLY A 143 26.08 -10.56 46.21
N ASP A 144 27.03 -9.96 46.91
CA ASP A 144 26.71 -9.05 48.03
C ASP A 144 25.86 -7.84 47.59
N GLU A 145 26.10 -7.38 46.36
CA GLU A 145 25.46 -6.24 45.72
C GLU A 145 25.30 -6.47 44.21
N VAL A 146 24.49 -5.62 43.57
CA VAL A 146 24.25 -5.66 42.12
C VAL A 146 25.11 -4.63 41.39
N THR A 147 25.72 -5.02 40.26
CA THR A 147 26.53 -4.14 39.42
C THR A 147 25.73 -3.51 38.27
N ASN A 148 26.24 -2.40 37.74
CA ASN A 148 25.74 -1.81 36.49
C ASN A 148 25.98 -2.76 35.29
N SER A 149 25.10 -2.67 34.29
CA SER A 149 25.23 -3.44 33.05
C SER A 149 26.30 -2.84 32.14
N ILE A 150 27.30 -3.67 31.81
CA ILE A 150 28.42 -3.34 30.93
C ILE A 150 28.08 -3.85 29.53
N LEU A 151 28.14 -3.00 28.51
CA LEU A 151 28.06 -3.43 27.11
C LEU A 151 29.31 -4.28 26.83
N ALA A 152 29.15 -5.56 26.55
CA ALA A 152 30.28 -6.47 26.33
C ALA A 152 30.71 -6.43 24.86
N SER A 153 31.99 -6.18 24.62
CA SER A 153 32.67 -6.25 23.32
C SER A 153 34.01 -6.96 23.46
N GLU A 154 34.60 -7.44 22.37
CA GLU A 154 35.92 -8.09 22.40
C GLU A 154 36.98 -7.21 23.10
N GLU A 155 36.92 -5.89 22.92
CA GLU A 155 37.87 -4.94 23.49
C GLU A 155 37.77 -4.81 25.01
N ASN A 156 36.56 -4.95 25.58
CA ASN A 156 36.31 -4.72 27.01
C ASN A 156 36.03 -6.00 27.80
N PHE A 157 35.99 -7.16 27.15
CA PHE A 157 35.69 -8.43 27.81
C PHE A 157 36.68 -8.77 28.94
N GLY A 158 37.95 -8.37 28.82
CA GLY A 158 38.92 -8.56 29.89
C GLY A 158 38.54 -7.87 31.22
N ILE A 159 37.74 -6.79 31.16
CA ILE A 159 37.20 -6.13 32.36
C ILE A 159 36.08 -6.97 32.98
N VAL A 160 35.19 -7.52 32.13
CA VAL A 160 34.09 -8.41 32.54
C VAL A 160 34.64 -9.66 33.23
N GLU A 161 35.68 -10.27 32.67
CA GLU A 161 36.35 -11.44 33.25
C GLU A 161 36.97 -11.14 34.62
N ALA A 162 37.68 -10.01 34.73
CA ALA A 162 38.34 -9.61 35.97
C ALA A 162 37.33 -9.39 37.11
N ILE A 163 36.17 -8.79 36.82
CA ILE A 163 35.11 -8.56 37.81
C ILE A 163 34.47 -9.88 38.24
N TYR A 164 34.21 -10.79 37.30
CA TYR A 164 33.50 -12.03 37.61
C TYR A 164 34.35 -13.05 38.37
N LEU A 165 35.62 -13.17 37.98
CA LEU A 165 36.59 -14.09 38.59
C LEU A 165 37.18 -13.57 39.90
N ASP A 166 36.89 -12.33 40.28
CA ASP A 166 37.34 -11.77 41.55
C ASP A 166 36.97 -12.71 42.71
N THR A 167 38.01 -13.15 43.44
CA THR A 167 37.95 -14.16 44.51
C THR A 167 37.69 -13.56 45.89
N THR A 168 37.37 -12.27 45.97
CA THR A 168 36.92 -11.65 47.22
C THR A 168 35.77 -12.48 47.79
N ALA A 169 35.84 -12.81 49.09
CA ALA A 169 34.81 -13.62 49.74
C ALA A 169 33.47 -12.89 49.66
N ILE A 170 32.48 -13.55 49.04
CA ILE A 170 31.12 -13.05 48.91
C ILE A 170 30.30 -13.71 50.01
N ASP A 171 29.72 -12.90 50.89
CA ASP A 171 29.02 -13.36 52.09
C ASP A 171 27.50 -13.27 51.96
N GLY A 172 26.99 -12.47 51.00
CA GLY A 172 25.58 -12.21 50.73
C GLY A 172 25.17 -12.51 49.28
N LYS A 173 23.85 -12.52 49.06
CA LYS A 173 23.22 -12.86 47.78
C LYS A 173 21.99 -11.98 47.50
N ALA A 174 22.22 -10.87 46.80
CA ALA A 174 21.25 -9.86 46.38
C ALA A 174 20.47 -10.28 45.11
N PHE A 175 19.82 -11.44 45.17
CA PHE A 175 19.14 -12.05 44.03
C PHE A 175 17.92 -11.25 43.56
N TYR A 176 17.04 -10.80 44.48
CA TYR A 176 15.83 -10.06 44.12
C TYR A 176 16.19 -8.67 43.56
N SER A 177 17.19 -8.01 44.14
CA SER A 177 17.78 -6.78 43.60
C SER A 177 18.35 -6.99 42.21
N GLY A 178 19.05 -8.12 41.98
CA GLY A 178 19.62 -8.46 40.68
C GLY A 178 18.56 -8.56 39.60
N VAL A 179 17.54 -9.40 39.80
CA VAL A 179 16.47 -9.60 38.83
C VAL A 179 15.66 -8.31 38.60
N TYR A 180 15.26 -7.62 39.68
CA TYR A 180 14.46 -6.41 39.59
C TYR A 180 15.18 -5.30 38.82
N SER A 181 16.44 -5.02 39.18
CA SER A 181 17.24 -3.96 38.56
C SER A 181 17.42 -4.20 37.05
N LYS A 182 17.69 -5.44 36.63
CA LYS A 182 17.87 -5.77 35.21
C LYS A 182 16.58 -5.75 34.41
N LEU A 183 15.45 -6.15 34.99
CA LEU A 183 14.15 -5.93 34.37
C LEU A 183 13.88 -4.42 34.19
N ALA A 184 14.24 -3.62 35.18
CA ALA A 184 14.08 -2.18 35.15
C ALA A 184 14.95 -1.47 34.10
N GLU A 185 16.04 -2.06 33.62
CA GLU A 185 16.87 -1.47 32.55
C GLU A 185 16.18 -1.49 31.17
N PHE A 186 15.17 -2.34 30.96
CA PHE A 186 14.42 -2.40 29.70
C PHE A 186 13.27 -1.39 29.64
N SER A 187 12.84 -0.86 30.79
CA SER A 187 11.80 0.17 30.82
C SER A 187 12.42 1.57 30.65
N PRO A 188 11.83 2.45 29.83
CA PRO A 188 12.20 3.87 29.79
C PRO A 188 11.70 4.65 31.02
N GLU A 189 10.81 4.06 31.83
CA GLU A 189 10.24 4.67 33.02
C GLU A 189 11.13 4.42 34.25
N ASP A 190 11.16 5.40 35.16
CA ASP A 190 11.84 5.26 36.45
C ASP A 190 11.16 4.14 37.27
N ALA A 191 11.91 3.11 37.64
CA ALA A 191 11.34 1.97 38.35
C ALA A 191 10.97 2.33 39.80
N GLU A 192 9.74 1.97 40.20
CA GLU A 192 9.12 2.34 41.49
C GLU A 192 9.98 2.00 42.72
N TYR A 193 10.69 0.87 42.68
CA TYR A 193 11.46 0.34 43.81
C TYR A 193 12.98 0.39 43.56
N ILE A 194 13.46 1.25 42.65
CA ILE A 194 14.88 1.32 42.33
C ILE A 194 15.75 1.73 43.54
N GLY A 195 15.19 2.51 44.47
CA GLY A 195 15.87 2.91 45.72
C GLY A 195 15.97 1.78 46.76
N GLU A 196 15.31 0.65 46.54
CA GLU A 196 15.37 -0.54 47.39
C GLU A 196 16.40 -1.58 46.90
N VAL A 197 17.01 -1.35 45.73
CA VAL A 197 18.04 -2.22 45.14
C VAL A 197 19.32 -2.16 45.98
N LYS A 198 19.82 -3.32 46.39
CA LYS A 198 21.06 -3.46 47.15
C LYS A 198 22.28 -3.24 46.23
N SER A 199 22.75 -2.00 46.15
CA SER A 199 23.93 -1.58 45.37
C SER A 199 24.57 -0.31 45.93
N ALA A 200 25.89 -0.17 45.83
CA ALA A 200 26.59 1.06 46.21
C ALA A 200 26.35 2.24 45.24
N GLU A 201 26.32 2.02 43.93
CA GLU A 201 26.17 3.06 42.89
C GLU A 201 25.46 2.52 41.63
N TYR A 202 24.21 2.07 41.76
CA TYR A 202 23.42 1.58 40.64
C TYR A 202 22.82 2.70 39.78
N SER A 203 22.91 2.55 38.46
CA SER A 203 22.25 3.40 37.47
C SER A 203 21.71 2.57 36.31
N GLN A 204 20.44 2.78 35.95
CA GLN A 204 19.83 2.11 34.79
C GLN A 204 20.59 2.46 33.50
N ASN A 205 20.95 1.45 32.72
CA ASN A 205 21.60 1.65 31.44
C ASN A 205 20.57 2.11 30.39
N ARG A 206 20.57 3.42 30.09
CA ARG A 206 19.64 4.03 29.12
C ARG A 206 19.76 3.48 27.69
N LEU A 207 20.89 2.86 27.36
CA LEU A 207 21.06 2.25 26.05
C LEU A 207 20.23 0.97 25.92
N ILE A 208 20.05 0.21 27.01
CA ILE A 208 19.17 -0.96 27.03
C ILE A 208 17.72 -0.52 26.87
N SER A 209 17.25 0.47 27.63
CA SER A 209 15.87 0.95 27.51
C SER A 209 15.58 1.60 26.16
N ALA A 210 16.55 2.34 25.58
CA ALA A 210 16.42 2.87 24.22
C ALA A 210 16.28 1.76 23.18
N ARG A 211 17.12 0.71 23.25
CA ARG A 211 17.04 -0.44 22.34
C ARG A 211 15.79 -1.28 22.57
N ALA A 212 15.36 -1.42 23.82
CA ALA A 212 14.17 -2.16 24.20
C ALA A 212 12.90 -1.48 23.70
N ALA A 213 12.85 -0.15 23.77
CA ALA A 213 11.79 0.66 23.18
C ALA A 213 11.82 0.62 21.63
N GLU A 214 13.02 0.57 21.03
CA GLU A 214 13.19 0.45 19.58
C GLU A 214 12.84 -0.96 19.06
N ASN A 215 13.02 -2.04 19.85
CA ASN A 215 12.90 -3.44 19.41
C ASN A 215 12.15 -4.39 20.41
N PRO A 216 10.87 -4.15 20.78
CA PRO A 216 10.06 -5.02 21.63
C PRO A 216 9.92 -6.44 21.07
N GLY A 217 9.87 -7.41 21.99
CA GLY A 217 9.84 -8.84 21.67
C GLY A 217 11.18 -9.45 21.26
N LYS A 218 12.24 -8.64 21.04
CA LYS A 218 13.62 -9.09 20.81
C LYS A 218 14.55 -8.83 22.01
N ASN A 219 13.96 -8.57 23.16
CA ASN A 219 14.64 -8.33 24.42
C ASN A 219 14.69 -9.64 25.22
N VAL A 220 15.88 -10.01 25.68
CA VAL A 220 16.11 -11.26 26.40
C VAL A 220 16.93 -10.98 27.65
N LEU A 221 16.47 -11.48 28.80
CA LEU A 221 17.20 -11.47 30.07
C LEU A 221 17.57 -12.90 30.40
N MET A 222 18.87 -13.16 30.55
CA MET A 222 19.42 -14.47 30.88
C MET A 222 19.96 -14.40 32.31
N VAL A 223 19.30 -15.11 33.23
CA VAL A 223 19.64 -15.11 34.65
C VAL A 223 20.33 -16.42 34.98
N PHE A 224 21.61 -16.36 35.37
CA PHE A 224 22.32 -17.48 35.97
C PHE A 224 22.17 -17.39 37.47
N ALA A 225 21.77 -18.49 38.11
CA ALA A 225 21.57 -18.57 39.54
C ALA A 225 22.11 -19.89 40.10
N GLU A 226 22.65 -19.82 41.31
CA GLU A 226 23.18 -20.96 42.04
C GLU A 226 22.22 -21.36 43.19
N GLY A 227 22.13 -22.64 43.55
CA GLY A 227 21.10 -23.14 44.49
C GLY A 227 21.52 -23.41 45.94
N SER A 228 22.82 -23.50 46.25
CA SER A 228 23.28 -23.89 47.60
C SER A 228 23.15 -22.78 48.63
N ARG A 229 23.12 -21.52 48.19
CA ARG A 229 22.97 -20.36 49.07
C ARG A 229 21.62 -19.70 48.92
N ARG A 230 20.93 -19.55 50.06
CA ARG A 230 19.71 -18.77 50.18
C ARG A 230 19.97 -17.30 49.84
N PRO A 231 19.04 -16.62 49.14
CA PRO A 231 19.06 -15.16 48.99
C PRO A 231 19.07 -14.43 50.34
N ASP A 232 19.67 -13.24 50.36
CA ASP A 232 19.62 -12.38 51.54
C ASP A 232 18.18 -11.91 51.79
N ASP A 233 17.88 -11.53 53.04
CA ASP A 233 16.64 -10.83 53.37
C ASP A 233 16.70 -9.40 52.82
N GLU A 234 16.24 -9.23 51.58
CA GLU A 234 16.19 -7.96 50.86
C GLU A 234 14.87 -7.21 51.10
N GLN A 235 14.84 -5.90 50.81
CA GLN A 235 13.59 -5.14 50.80
C GLN A 235 12.69 -5.51 49.60
N LEU A 236 13.32 -5.99 48.53
CA LEU A 236 12.69 -6.50 47.33
C LEU A 236 12.35 -7.99 47.52
N ASP A 237 11.18 -8.39 47.03
CA ASP A 237 10.70 -9.76 47.07
C ASP A 237 10.08 -10.17 45.72
N TYR A 238 9.69 -11.45 45.60
CA TYR A 238 9.05 -11.98 44.40
C TYR A 238 7.77 -11.20 44.01
N ILE A 239 6.98 -10.74 44.99
CA ILE A 239 5.73 -10.04 44.74
C ILE A 239 6.00 -8.73 44.01
N LYS A 240 6.96 -7.93 44.49
CA LYS A 240 7.36 -6.67 43.85
C LYS A 240 7.91 -6.88 42.44
N VAL A 241 8.68 -7.94 42.22
CA VAL A 241 9.20 -8.30 40.88
C VAL A 241 8.05 -8.68 39.94
N SER A 242 7.13 -9.54 40.39
CA SER A 242 5.96 -9.96 39.61
C SER A 242 5.02 -8.79 39.30
N ASP A 243 4.77 -7.90 40.27
CA ASP A 243 3.96 -6.70 40.09
C ASP A 243 4.58 -5.76 39.04
N TYR A 244 5.90 -5.60 39.08
CA TYR A 244 6.62 -4.82 38.08
C TYR A 244 6.48 -5.43 36.68
N GLN A 245 6.61 -6.75 36.56
CA GLN A 245 6.43 -7.47 35.30
C GLN A 245 5.01 -7.33 34.73
N SER A 246 4.00 -7.36 35.60
CA SER A 246 2.60 -7.20 35.21
C SER A 246 2.30 -5.79 34.68
N ARG A 247 2.81 -4.75 35.36
CA ARG A 247 2.55 -3.34 35.02
C ARG A 247 3.31 -2.88 33.76
N HIS A 248 4.53 -3.36 33.54
CA HIS A 248 5.42 -2.87 32.47
C HIS A 248 5.61 -3.86 31.31
N SER A 249 4.69 -4.82 31.16
CA SER A 249 4.79 -5.94 30.20
C SER A 249 5.10 -5.56 28.75
N ALA A 250 4.77 -4.33 28.33
CA ALA A 250 5.02 -3.85 26.97
C ALA A 250 6.53 -3.74 26.60
N PHE A 251 7.40 -3.48 27.58
CA PHE A 251 8.83 -3.18 27.33
C PHE A 251 9.77 -4.26 27.84
N LEU A 252 9.24 -5.24 28.57
CA LEU A 252 10.06 -6.20 29.30
C LEU A 252 10.62 -7.32 28.42
N PRO A 253 11.76 -7.91 28.84
CA PRO A 253 12.38 -9.00 28.13
C PRO A 253 11.70 -10.35 28.42
N LYS A 254 11.89 -11.30 27.51
CA LYS A 254 11.71 -12.72 27.83
C LYS A 254 12.82 -13.15 28.78
N VAL A 255 12.45 -13.78 29.90
CA VAL A 255 13.42 -14.22 30.92
C VAL A 255 13.75 -15.69 30.74
N TYR A 256 15.02 -16.02 30.58
CA TYR A 256 15.52 -17.39 30.64
C TYR A 256 16.35 -17.56 31.90
N ALA A 257 15.97 -18.53 32.72
CA ALA A 257 16.60 -18.78 34.01
C ALA A 257 17.38 -20.09 33.96
N PHE A 258 18.69 -19.98 34.21
CA PHE A 258 19.66 -21.07 34.27
C PHE A 258 20.01 -21.33 35.73
N TYR A 259 19.51 -22.43 36.28
CA TYR A 259 19.64 -22.71 37.71
C TYR A 259 20.57 -23.90 37.96
N TYR A 260 21.70 -23.64 38.62
CA TYR A 260 22.70 -24.65 38.94
C TYR A 260 22.52 -25.18 40.37
N THR A 261 22.27 -26.48 40.52
CA THR A 261 21.79 -27.10 41.77
C THR A 261 22.73 -28.12 42.40
N ALA A 262 23.97 -28.25 41.94
CA ALA A 262 24.90 -29.30 42.37
C ALA A 262 25.11 -29.38 43.89
N ASP A 263 25.11 -28.23 44.58
CA ASP A 263 25.37 -28.11 46.01
C ASP A 263 24.09 -27.93 46.85
N GLY A 264 22.91 -28.14 46.26
CA GLY A 264 21.60 -28.08 46.91
C GLY A 264 20.55 -27.26 46.15
N GLU A 265 19.27 -27.53 46.40
CA GLU A 265 18.14 -26.77 45.84
C GLU A 265 17.53 -25.85 46.90
N ASP A 266 17.59 -24.54 46.67
CA ASP A 266 16.79 -23.56 47.41
C ASP A 266 15.42 -23.36 46.74
N THR A 267 14.36 -23.75 47.44
CA THR A 267 12.97 -23.65 46.96
C THR A 267 12.51 -22.20 46.71
N SER A 268 13.11 -21.21 47.37
CA SER A 268 12.74 -19.80 47.19
C SER A 268 13.28 -19.23 45.89
N ILE A 269 14.50 -19.62 45.50
CA ILE A 269 15.08 -19.27 44.19
C ILE A 269 14.32 -19.99 43.09
N ASP A 270 14.08 -21.29 43.25
CA ASP A 270 13.32 -22.11 42.28
C ASP A 270 11.94 -21.51 41.96
N ILE A 271 11.11 -21.26 42.98
CA ILE A 271 9.77 -20.66 42.81
C ILE A 271 9.86 -19.28 42.16
N THR A 272 10.86 -18.48 42.52
CA THR A 272 11.05 -17.15 41.94
C THR A 272 11.43 -17.24 40.47
N LEU A 273 12.38 -18.10 40.10
CA LEU A 273 12.85 -18.28 38.73
C LEU A 273 11.73 -18.84 37.83
N ASP A 274 10.97 -19.84 38.29
CA ASP A 274 9.80 -20.33 37.55
C ASP A 274 8.74 -19.22 37.38
N GLY A 275 8.48 -18.45 38.45
CA GLY A 275 7.54 -17.34 38.44
C GLY A 275 7.91 -16.21 37.47
N ILE A 276 9.16 -15.74 37.48
CA ILE A 276 9.60 -14.62 36.61
C ILE A 276 9.72 -15.01 35.14
N THR A 277 9.92 -16.30 34.84
CA THR A 277 9.93 -16.81 33.46
C THR A 277 8.51 -16.96 32.90
N GLN A 278 7.49 -16.93 33.76
CA GLN A 278 6.08 -17.04 33.40
C GLN A 278 5.27 -15.88 33.97
N PRO A 279 5.56 -14.62 33.56
CA PRO A 279 4.93 -13.44 34.13
C PRO A 279 3.42 -13.44 33.88
N LYS A 280 2.66 -12.95 34.86
CA LYS A 280 1.19 -12.98 34.84
C LYS A 280 0.60 -11.58 34.76
N ASP A 281 -0.49 -11.46 34.00
CA ASP A 281 -1.29 -10.24 33.92
C ASP A 281 -2.09 -10.00 35.22
N SER A 282 -2.76 -8.85 35.29
CA SER A 282 -3.62 -8.48 36.43
C SER A 282 -4.83 -9.42 36.63
N ALA A 283 -5.14 -10.27 35.64
CA ALA A 283 -6.16 -11.31 35.69
C ALA A 283 -5.56 -12.71 36.00
N ASN A 284 -4.27 -12.78 36.35
CA ASN A 284 -3.52 -13.99 36.70
C ASN A 284 -3.32 -14.98 35.53
N ASN A 285 -3.40 -14.52 34.28
CA ASN A 285 -3.06 -15.31 33.10
C ASN A 285 -1.60 -15.08 32.69
N VAL A 286 -0.93 -16.12 32.20
CA VAL A 286 0.44 -15.99 31.68
C VAL A 286 0.46 -15.13 30.42
N ILE A 287 1.30 -14.11 30.41
CA ILE A 287 1.54 -13.23 29.26
C ILE A 287 2.36 -14.02 28.23
N GLN A 288 1.69 -14.51 27.18
CA GLN A 288 2.31 -15.43 26.22
C GLN A 288 3.55 -14.84 25.53
N ASP A 289 3.56 -13.54 25.26
CA ASP A 289 4.67 -12.87 24.56
C ASP A 289 5.95 -12.76 25.40
N LEU A 290 5.83 -12.82 26.73
CA LEU A 290 6.96 -12.76 27.66
C LEU A 290 7.35 -14.12 28.24
N ARG A 291 6.67 -15.20 27.81
CA ARG A 291 6.92 -16.54 28.32
C ARG A 291 8.33 -17.01 27.96
N GLY A 292 9.13 -17.23 28.98
CA GLY A 292 10.49 -17.75 28.91
C GLY A 292 10.59 -19.21 29.31
N ARG A 293 11.77 -19.63 29.79
CA ARG A 293 12.02 -20.99 30.27
C ARG A 293 12.85 -20.98 31.54
N TYR A 294 12.44 -21.82 32.49
CA TYR A 294 13.21 -22.20 33.66
C TYR A 294 13.93 -23.52 33.39
N LEU A 295 15.25 -23.52 33.53
CA LEU A 295 16.15 -24.62 33.13
C LEU A 295 17.09 -24.97 34.29
N PRO A 296 16.65 -25.84 35.23
CA PRO A 296 17.47 -26.33 36.32
C PRO A 296 18.35 -27.51 35.88
N SER A 297 19.60 -27.54 36.34
CA SER A 297 20.44 -28.74 36.27
C SER A 297 21.48 -28.78 37.40
N SER A 298 21.87 -30.00 37.77
CA SER A 298 22.97 -30.27 38.70
C SER A 298 24.33 -30.38 37.99
N ASP A 299 24.36 -30.39 36.65
CA ASP A 299 25.58 -30.39 35.83
C ASP A 299 25.71 -29.04 35.11
N MET A 300 26.84 -28.35 35.33
CA MET A 300 27.14 -27.08 34.67
C MET A 300 27.17 -27.24 33.14
N SER A 301 27.59 -28.39 32.64
CA SER A 301 27.64 -28.68 31.20
C SER A 301 26.25 -28.64 30.56
N GLU A 302 25.22 -29.13 31.26
CA GLU A 302 23.84 -29.08 30.80
C GLU A 302 23.24 -27.67 30.89
N VAL A 303 23.61 -26.92 31.93
CA VAL A 303 23.25 -25.49 32.07
C VAL A 303 23.79 -24.70 30.88
N LEU A 304 25.05 -24.92 30.52
CA LEU A 304 25.71 -24.25 29.39
C LEU A 304 25.13 -24.71 28.05
N SER A 305 24.85 -26.00 27.87
CA SER A 305 24.18 -26.50 26.67
C SER A 305 22.80 -25.87 26.48
N SER A 306 22.06 -25.69 27.58
CA SER A 306 20.76 -25.01 27.57
C SER A 306 20.89 -23.52 27.19
N PHE A 307 21.94 -22.86 27.68
CA PHE A 307 22.28 -21.48 27.33
C PHE A 307 22.62 -21.33 25.85
N GLU A 308 23.49 -22.18 25.33
CA GLU A 308 23.86 -22.24 23.93
C GLU A 308 22.64 -22.50 23.04
N GLN A 309 21.74 -23.41 23.43
CA GLN A 309 20.52 -23.69 22.67
C GLN A 309 19.61 -22.46 22.49
N ILE A 310 19.47 -21.62 23.53
CA ILE A 310 18.65 -20.40 23.45
C ILE A 310 19.29 -19.38 22.50
N ILE A 311 20.63 -19.29 22.51
CA ILE A 311 21.37 -18.44 21.57
C ILE A 311 21.20 -18.97 20.15
N GLU A 312 21.40 -20.28 19.94
CA GLU A 312 21.23 -20.92 18.65
C GLU A 312 19.84 -20.66 18.08
N ASP A 313 18.79 -20.72 18.90
CA ASP A 313 17.43 -20.44 18.46
C ASP A 313 17.27 -19.04 17.82
N ALA A 314 18.05 -18.05 18.26
CA ALA A 314 18.06 -16.68 17.74
C ALA A 314 19.01 -16.46 16.54
N THR A 315 19.78 -17.47 16.12
CA THR A 315 20.82 -17.33 15.08
C THR A 315 20.38 -17.74 13.66
N PHE A 316 21.07 -17.19 12.66
CA PHE A 316 21.12 -17.63 11.27
C PHE A 316 22.39 -18.45 11.03
N ASP A 317 22.28 -19.66 10.50
CA ASP A 317 23.43 -20.52 10.24
C ASP A 317 24.05 -20.28 8.85
N TYR A 318 23.21 -20.00 7.85
CA TYR A 318 23.64 -19.87 6.46
C TYR A 318 23.01 -18.69 5.74
N GLU A 319 23.76 -18.14 4.78
CA GLU A 319 23.33 -17.12 3.82
C GLU A 319 23.47 -17.67 2.41
N LEU A 320 22.36 -17.63 1.67
CA LEU A 320 22.33 -17.79 0.21
C LEU A 320 22.39 -16.41 -0.42
N ALA A 321 23.42 -16.13 -1.20
CA ALA A 321 23.50 -14.91 -2.01
C ALA A 321 23.50 -15.28 -3.50
N TYR A 322 22.71 -14.56 -4.29
CA TYR A 322 22.67 -14.70 -5.74
C TYR A 322 22.31 -13.37 -6.41
N SER A 323 22.71 -13.20 -7.67
CA SER A 323 22.31 -12.06 -8.47
C SER A 323 21.02 -12.34 -9.20
N ALA A 324 20.11 -11.37 -9.22
CA ALA A 324 18.92 -11.40 -10.05
C ALA A 324 19.31 -11.63 -11.51
N VAL A 325 18.54 -12.48 -12.20
CA VAL A 325 18.71 -12.68 -13.64
C VAL A 325 18.48 -11.32 -14.34
N PRO A 326 19.30 -10.91 -15.32
CA PRO A 326 19.22 -9.58 -15.93
C PRO A 326 17.83 -9.21 -16.51
N ASP A 327 17.08 -10.20 -16.97
CA ASP A 327 15.73 -10.03 -17.53
C ASP A 327 14.61 -10.22 -16.49
N LYS A 328 14.94 -10.61 -15.25
CA LYS A 328 13.95 -10.82 -14.17
C LYS A 328 13.75 -9.53 -13.40
N ILE A 329 12.49 -9.15 -13.27
CA ILE A 329 12.04 -8.02 -12.48
C ILE A 329 11.08 -8.56 -11.42
N TYR A 330 11.28 -8.12 -10.18
CA TYR A 330 10.53 -8.47 -8.99
C TYR A 330 9.56 -7.34 -8.64
N SER A 331 8.28 -7.67 -8.56
CA SER A 331 7.18 -6.73 -8.30
C SER A 331 6.26 -7.15 -7.14
N GLY A 332 6.70 -8.08 -6.28
CA GLY A 332 5.87 -8.58 -5.19
C GLY A 332 6.34 -9.91 -4.60
N ASN A 333 5.41 -10.83 -4.37
CA ASN A 333 5.70 -12.08 -3.67
C ASN A 333 6.51 -13.03 -4.55
N VAL A 334 7.59 -13.54 -3.97
CA VAL A 334 8.51 -14.54 -4.53
C VAL A 334 8.41 -15.79 -3.68
N GLU A 335 8.23 -16.93 -4.34
CA GLU A 335 8.18 -18.24 -3.68
C GLU A 335 9.56 -18.88 -3.72
N TYR A 336 10.13 -19.13 -2.55
CA TYR A 336 11.37 -19.87 -2.38
C TYR A 336 11.06 -21.29 -1.97
N SER A 337 11.67 -22.24 -2.65
CA SER A 337 11.68 -23.63 -2.22
C SER A 337 13.10 -24.19 -2.29
N ALA A 338 13.41 -25.09 -1.36
CA ALA A 338 14.69 -25.78 -1.30
C ALA A 338 14.47 -27.28 -1.40
N LYS A 339 15.36 -27.97 -2.12
CA LYS A 339 15.45 -29.43 -2.14
C LYS A 339 16.82 -29.88 -1.67
N TRP A 340 16.83 -30.90 -0.83
CA TRP A 340 18.04 -31.62 -0.48
C TRP A 340 18.08 -32.93 -1.26
N GLY A 341 18.99 -33.02 -2.23
CA GLY A 341 19.02 -34.05 -3.26
C GLY A 341 17.72 -34.07 -4.07
N ARG A 342 16.89 -35.09 -3.82
CA ARG A 342 15.58 -35.27 -4.48
C ARG A 342 14.38 -34.94 -3.57
N ILE A 343 14.63 -34.58 -2.32
CA ILE A 343 13.60 -34.44 -1.29
C ILE A 343 13.29 -32.94 -1.11
N PRO A 344 12.01 -32.52 -1.08
CA PRO A 344 11.65 -31.16 -0.70
C PRO A 344 12.05 -30.90 0.75
N ALA A 345 12.87 -29.88 0.98
CA ALA A 345 13.47 -29.57 2.28
C ALA A 345 12.79 -28.37 2.95
N GLY A 346 12.25 -27.41 2.20
CA GLY A 346 11.54 -26.27 2.79
C GLY A 346 10.97 -25.32 1.77
N GLU A 347 9.98 -24.53 2.19
CA GLU A 347 9.33 -23.50 1.38
C GLU A 347 9.09 -22.23 2.20
N ALA A 348 9.21 -21.08 1.55
CA ALA A 348 8.86 -19.79 2.14
C ALA A 348 8.42 -18.78 1.08
N THR A 349 7.61 -17.83 1.48
CA THR A 349 7.17 -16.73 0.61
C THR A 349 7.65 -15.41 1.18
N PHE A 350 8.28 -14.63 0.33
CA PHE A 350 8.92 -13.38 0.67
C PHE A 350 8.52 -12.28 -0.33
N THR A 351 8.39 -11.02 0.10
CA THR A 351 8.17 -9.91 -0.85
C THR A 351 9.50 -9.33 -1.30
N ILE A 352 9.68 -9.20 -2.60
CA ILE A 352 10.81 -8.48 -3.22
C ILE A 352 10.25 -7.51 -4.25
N GLY A 353 10.59 -6.23 -4.09
CA GLY A 353 10.03 -5.18 -4.94
C GLY A 353 8.53 -4.98 -4.72
N SER A 354 7.95 -4.08 -5.51
CA SER A 354 6.52 -3.81 -5.53
C SER A 354 6.06 -3.46 -6.94
N ALA A 355 4.77 -3.59 -7.24
CA ALA A 355 4.23 -3.19 -8.53
C ALA A 355 4.47 -1.69 -8.83
N GLU A 356 4.49 -0.86 -7.78
CA GLU A 356 4.76 0.56 -7.89
C GLU A 356 6.25 0.83 -8.08
N ARG A 357 7.11 0.11 -7.36
CA ARG A 357 8.57 0.18 -7.49
C ARG A 357 9.17 -1.22 -7.58
N PRO A 358 9.29 -1.75 -8.79
CA PRO A 358 9.92 -3.05 -8.98
C PRO A 358 11.43 -2.97 -8.79
N TRP A 359 12.05 -4.12 -8.57
CA TRP A 359 13.48 -4.30 -8.33
C TRP A 359 14.00 -5.42 -9.26
N PRO A 360 15.24 -5.42 -9.80
CA PRO A 360 16.31 -4.45 -9.59
C PRO A 360 16.17 -3.19 -10.44
N GLU A 361 16.84 -2.10 -10.01
CA GLU A 361 16.91 -0.84 -10.75
C GLU A 361 18.08 -0.90 -11.76
N HIS A 362 17.88 -1.52 -12.91
CA HIS A 362 18.93 -1.62 -13.93
C HIS A 362 19.17 -0.28 -14.65
N ARG A 363 20.44 -0.02 -15.00
CA ARG A 363 20.80 1.16 -15.82
C ARG A 363 20.30 0.97 -17.25
N GLN A 364 19.23 1.67 -17.61
CA GLN A 364 18.65 1.57 -18.95
C GLN A 364 19.56 2.21 -20.02
N SER A 365 19.64 1.55 -21.17
CA SER A 365 20.27 2.12 -22.38
C SER A 365 19.40 3.25 -22.96
N THR A 366 20.00 4.21 -23.67
CA THR A 366 19.22 5.27 -24.35
C THR A 366 18.25 4.70 -25.37
N THR A 367 18.61 3.61 -26.07
CA THR A 367 17.76 2.91 -27.02
C THR A 367 16.56 2.22 -26.38
N SER A 368 16.71 1.63 -25.19
CA SER A 368 15.59 1.00 -24.48
C SER A 368 14.55 2.03 -24.02
N ILE A 369 14.99 3.22 -23.60
CA ILE A 369 14.09 4.33 -23.23
C ILE A 369 13.21 4.78 -24.41
N PHE A 370 13.79 4.87 -25.62
CA PHE A 370 13.01 5.23 -26.81
C PHE A 370 12.00 4.17 -27.20
N VAL A 371 12.36 2.88 -27.11
CA VAL A 371 11.44 1.77 -27.38
C VAL A 371 10.31 1.76 -26.35
N GLU A 372 10.63 1.96 -25.06
CA GLU A 372 9.66 2.05 -23.98
C GLU A 372 8.67 3.19 -24.21
N LEU A 373 9.15 4.39 -24.56
CA LEU A 373 8.30 5.54 -24.87
C LEU A 373 7.42 5.30 -26.11
N PHE A 374 7.96 4.64 -27.14
CA PHE A 374 7.19 4.31 -28.34
C PHE A 374 6.06 3.32 -28.03
N VAL A 375 6.37 2.26 -27.28
CA VAL A 375 5.37 1.29 -26.81
C VAL A 375 4.35 1.98 -25.90
N ALA A 376 4.78 2.90 -25.03
CA ALA A 376 3.88 3.66 -24.17
C ALA A 376 2.89 4.52 -24.98
N ILE A 377 3.35 5.19 -26.04
CA ILE A 377 2.48 5.94 -26.95
C ILE A 377 1.50 5.00 -27.66
N LEU A 378 1.96 3.85 -28.15
CA LEU A 378 1.11 2.86 -28.81
C LEU A 378 0.01 2.36 -27.87
N VAL A 379 0.36 1.97 -26.64
CA VAL A 379 -0.58 1.52 -25.60
C VAL A 379 -1.56 2.64 -25.24
N THR A 380 -1.10 3.90 -25.19
CA THR A 380 -1.96 5.06 -24.97
C THR A 380 -3.02 5.20 -26.07
N VAL A 381 -2.62 5.06 -27.34
CA VAL A 381 -3.53 5.12 -28.49
C VAL A 381 -4.53 3.97 -28.46
N LEU A 382 -4.09 2.76 -28.14
CA LEU A 382 -4.96 1.59 -27.98
C LEU A 382 -5.96 1.78 -26.83
N THR A 383 -5.51 2.33 -25.71
CA THR A 383 -6.36 2.63 -24.55
C THR A 383 -7.40 3.68 -24.89
N PHE A 384 -7.03 4.72 -25.66
CA PHE A 384 -7.99 5.67 -26.19
C PHE A 384 -9.02 5.00 -27.12
N ALA A 385 -8.57 4.17 -28.06
CA ALA A 385 -9.48 3.43 -28.95
C ALA A 385 -10.45 2.53 -28.16
N PHE A 386 -9.97 1.90 -27.08
CA PHE A 386 -10.78 1.11 -26.16
C PHE A 386 -11.85 1.95 -25.46
N PHE A 387 -11.48 3.06 -24.81
CA PHE A 387 -12.46 3.96 -24.17
C PHE A 387 -13.45 4.56 -25.18
N PHE A 388 -12.98 4.90 -26.38
CA PHE A 388 -13.80 5.39 -27.47
C PHE A 388 -14.85 4.35 -27.88
N LEU A 389 -14.45 3.10 -28.09
CA LEU A 389 -15.35 1.99 -28.41
C LEU A 389 -16.37 1.77 -27.28
N ILE A 390 -15.94 1.79 -26.01
CA ILE A 390 -16.87 1.64 -24.89
C ILE A 390 -17.91 2.76 -24.88
N MET A 391 -17.48 4.02 -24.92
CA MET A 391 -18.39 5.16 -24.78
C MET A 391 -19.31 5.36 -25.98
N LYS A 392 -18.81 5.15 -27.21
CA LYS A 392 -19.56 5.46 -28.44
C LYS A 392 -20.25 4.24 -29.06
N VAL A 393 -19.82 3.03 -28.73
CA VAL A 393 -20.41 1.79 -29.26
C VAL A 393 -21.03 0.95 -28.15
N ALA A 394 -20.25 0.49 -27.18
CA ALA A 394 -20.72 -0.50 -26.20
C ALA A 394 -21.85 0.05 -25.30
N VAL A 395 -21.64 1.22 -24.67
CA VAL A 395 -22.64 1.82 -23.76
C VAL A 395 -23.94 2.15 -24.49
N PRO A 396 -23.95 2.86 -25.64
CA PRO A 396 -25.19 3.11 -26.38
C PRO A 396 -25.84 1.81 -26.89
N TYR A 397 -25.06 0.81 -27.27
CA TYR A 397 -25.58 -0.48 -27.72
C TYR A 397 -26.26 -1.28 -26.59
N VAL A 398 -25.66 -1.34 -25.40
CA VAL A 398 -26.27 -1.97 -24.22
C VAL A 398 -27.55 -1.25 -23.82
N ARG A 399 -27.56 0.10 -23.85
CA ARG A 399 -28.77 0.90 -23.61
C ARG A 399 -29.84 0.65 -24.66
N PHE A 400 -29.46 0.52 -25.93
CA PHE A 400 -30.35 0.16 -27.03
C PHE A 400 -31.01 -1.21 -26.81
N LEU A 401 -30.22 -2.24 -26.47
CA LEU A 401 -30.73 -3.59 -26.18
C LEU A 401 -31.68 -3.59 -24.97
N THR A 402 -31.30 -2.90 -23.90
CA THR A 402 -32.12 -2.76 -22.69
C THR A 402 -33.44 -2.05 -23.00
N PHE A 403 -33.41 -0.99 -23.81
CA PHE A 403 -34.61 -0.28 -24.26
C PHE A 403 -35.51 -1.19 -25.09
N LYS A 404 -34.93 -1.90 -26.06
CA LYS A 404 -35.65 -2.83 -26.93
C LYS A 404 -36.37 -3.90 -26.11
N SER A 405 -35.66 -4.53 -25.17
CA SER A 405 -36.24 -5.57 -24.30
C SER A 405 -37.41 -5.05 -23.44
N ARG A 406 -37.32 -3.82 -22.92
CA ARG A 406 -38.34 -3.29 -22.00
C ARG A 406 -39.55 -2.64 -22.69
N TYR A 407 -39.34 -2.00 -23.85
CA TYR A 407 -40.35 -1.11 -24.43
C TYR A 407 -40.85 -1.52 -25.82
N TYR A 408 -40.24 -2.51 -26.47
CA TYR A 408 -40.75 -3.02 -27.75
C TYR A 408 -41.68 -4.19 -27.43
N LYS A 409 -42.98 -3.96 -27.57
CA LYS A 409 -44.02 -4.95 -27.27
C LYS A 409 -44.86 -5.23 -28.51
N LYS A 410 -45.38 -6.44 -28.63
CA LYS A 410 -46.42 -6.74 -29.62
C LYS A 410 -47.73 -6.13 -29.13
N TYR A 411 -48.39 -5.34 -29.97
CA TYR A 411 -49.66 -4.74 -29.62
C TYR A 411 -50.73 -5.81 -29.44
N GLN A 412 -51.40 -5.78 -28.29
CA GLN A 412 -52.60 -6.54 -27.99
C GLN A 412 -53.73 -5.54 -27.70
N PRO A 413 -54.91 -5.68 -28.33
CA PRO A 413 -56.03 -4.79 -28.08
C PRO A 413 -56.54 -4.99 -26.65
N GLU A 414 -56.75 -3.88 -25.93
CA GLU A 414 -57.34 -3.87 -24.57
C GLU A 414 -58.88 -3.95 -24.69
N GLU A 415 -59.52 -4.81 -23.89
CA GLU A 415 -60.99 -4.86 -23.83
C GLU A 415 -61.52 -3.50 -23.33
N ASN A 416 -62.38 -2.84 -24.12
CA ASN A 416 -63.02 -1.54 -23.86
C ASN A 416 -62.21 -0.25 -24.15
N VAL A 417 -61.15 -0.29 -24.95
CA VAL A 417 -60.43 0.94 -25.39
C VAL A 417 -60.57 1.14 -26.89
N GLN A 418 -60.85 2.37 -27.36
CA GLN A 418 -60.82 2.72 -28.79
C GLN A 418 -59.45 2.34 -29.39
N VAL A 419 -59.46 1.79 -30.61
CA VAL A 419 -58.25 1.34 -31.32
C VAL A 419 -57.20 2.45 -31.28
N ARG A 420 -56.04 2.16 -30.67
CA ARG A 420 -54.99 3.17 -30.50
C ARG A 420 -54.33 3.44 -31.85
N ILE A 421 -54.08 4.71 -32.13
CA ILE A 421 -53.42 5.18 -33.36
C ILE A 421 -51.93 5.45 -33.13
N CYS A 422 -51.12 5.27 -34.17
CA CYS A 422 -49.73 5.69 -34.16
C CYS A 422 -49.64 7.23 -34.22
N HIS A 423 -48.93 7.84 -33.26
CA HIS A 423 -48.83 9.32 -33.21
C HIS A 423 -48.04 9.95 -34.37
N TYR A 424 -47.21 9.17 -35.08
CA TYR A 424 -46.42 9.62 -36.23
C TYR A 424 -47.19 9.52 -37.55
N CYS A 425 -47.55 8.30 -37.98
CA CYS A 425 -48.23 8.08 -39.26
C CYS A 425 -49.76 8.22 -39.19
N LYS A 426 -50.34 8.42 -38.00
CA LYS A 426 -51.80 8.52 -37.75
C LYS A 426 -52.62 7.30 -38.19
N GLN A 427 -51.98 6.17 -38.49
CA GLN A 427 -52.63 4.90 -38.81
C GLN A 427 -52.95 4.10 -37.54
N GLU A 428 -54.00 3.28 -37.60
CA GLU A 428 -54.40 2.36 -36.52
C GLU A 428 -53.33 1.27 -36.27
N LEU A 429 -53.09 0.96 -35.00
CA LEU A 429 -52.18 -0.12 -34.60
C LEU A 429 -52.89 -1.47 -34.76
N LYS A 430 -52.34 -2.38 -35.58
CA LYS A 430 -52.94 -3.71 -35.78
C LYS A 430 -52.43 -4.73 -34.74
N PRO A 431 -53.28 -5.69 -34.30
CA PRO A 431 -52.87 -6.75 -33.38
C PRO A 431 -51.63 -7.51 -33.89
N GLY A 432 -50.65 -7.73 -33.00
CA GLY A 432 -49.40 -8.42 -33.32
C GLY A 432 -48.27 -7.55 -33.88
N GLN A 433 -48.52 -6.29 -34.25
CA GLN A 433 -47.47 -5.37 -34.68
C GLN A 433 -46.59 -4.93 -33.51
N VAL A 434 -45.28 -4.75 -33.77
CA VAL A 434 -44.34 -4.28 -32.74
C VAL A 434 -44.46 -2.78 -32.58
N ILE A 435 -44.78 -2.36 -31.36
CA ILE A 435 -44.97 -0.96 -30.97
C ILE A 435 -44.00 -0.56 -29.86
N VAL A 436 -43.69 0.73 -29.81
CA VAL A 436 -42.86 1.34 -28.76
C VAL A 436 -43.77 2.00 -27.72
N THR A 437 -43.71 1.54 -26.47
CA THR A 437 -44.65 1.95 -25.40
C THR A 437 -44.02 2.75 -24.26
N LYS A 438 -42.87 3.40 -24.49
CA LYS A 438 -42.12 4.08 -23.41
C LYS A 438 -42.77 5.40 -22.93
N CYS A 439 -43.43 6.12 -23.83
CA CYS A 439 -44.17 7.34 -23.52
C CYS A 439 -45.67 7.16 -23.84
N SER A 440 -46.50 8.11 -23.43
CA SER A 440 -47.94 8.13 -23.72
C SER A 440 -48.25 8.04 -25.22
N HIS A 441 -47.35 8.52 -26.07
CA HIS A 441 -47.48 8.47 -27.54
C HIS A 441 -46.91 7.16 -28.08
N TRP A 442 -47.79 6.26 -28.50
CA TRP A 442 -47.40 4.97 -29.04
C TRP A 442 -47.06 5.09 -30.52
N MET A 443 -46.04 4.34 -30.94
CA MET A 443 -45.55 4.37 -32.31
C MET A 443 -45.26 2.97 -32.84
N HIS A 444 -45.48 2.76 -34.14
CA HIS A 444 -44.92 1.59 -34.83
C HIS A 444 -43.40 1.61 -34.73
N ARG A 445 -42.79 0.42 -34.65
CA ARG A 445 -41.33 0.28 -34.67
C ARG A 445 -40.69 1.03 -35.84
N HIS A 446 -41.22 0.87 -37.06
CA HIS A 446 -40.65 1.51 -38.24
C HIS A 446 -40.72 3.04 -38.16
N CYS A 447 -41.87 3.60 -37.76
CA CYS A 447 -42.03 5.04 -37.55
C CYS A 447 -41.13 5.59 -36.44
N TRP A 448 -40.79 4.78 -35.44
CA TRP A 448 -39.84 5.16 -34.37
C TRP A 448 -38.40 5.23 -34.88
N GLU A 449 -38.00 4.27 -35.70
CA GLU A 449 -36.68 4.25 -36.36
C GLU A 449 -36.57 5.42 -37.37
N GLU A 450 -37.61 5.69 -38.15
CA GLU A 450 -37.66 6.83 -39.10
C GLU A 450 -37.64 8.20 -38.42
N ASN A 451 -38.31 8.33 -37.27
CA ASN A 451 -38.32 9.57 -36.48
C ASN A 451 -37.03 9.77 -35.64
N GLY A 452 -35.95 9.06 -35.97
CA GLY A 452 -34.65 9.19 -35.33
C GLY A 452 -34.64 8.75 -33.86
N TYR A 453 -35.41 7.70 -33.51
CA TYR A 453 -35.47 7.11 -32.17
C TYR A 453 -35.99 8.07 -31.08
N LYS A 454 -36.87 9.01 -31.48
CA LYS A 454 -37.46 10.05 -30.63
C LYS A 454 -38.98 10.00 -30.67
N CYS A 455 -39.62 10.51 -29.62
CA CYS A 455 -41.06 10.72 -29.56
C CYS A 455 -41.53 11.67 -30.67
N ALA A 456 -42.61 11.32 -31.37
CA ALA A 456 -43.15 12.14 -32.47
C ALA A 456 -43.74 13.50 -32.01
N GLU A 457 -44.25 13.57 -30.79
CA GLU A 457 -45.00 14.76 -30.32
C GLU A 457 -44.12 15.78 -29.61
N PHE A 458 -43.18 15.29 -28.78
CA PHE A 458 -42.28 16.14 -28.00
C PHE A 458 -40.82 16.04 -28.43
N GLY A 459 -40.47 15.19 -29.41
CA GLY A 459 -39.09 15.07 -29.91
C GLY A 459 -38.08 14.77 -28.80
N GLN A 460 -37.04 15.60 -28.72
CA GLN A 460 -36.02 15.57 -27.66
C GLN A 460 -36.53 16.10 -26.30
N ASN A 461 -37.68 16.77 -26.26
CA ASN A 461 -38.27 17.31 -25.03
C ASN A 461 -39.08 16.27 -24.23
N CYS A 462 -39.23 15.05 -24.77
CA CYS A 462 -39.89 13.97 -24.06
C CYS A 462 -38.93 13.37 -23.00
N LYS A 463 -39.20 13.62 -21.70
CA LYS A 463 -38.40 13.04 -20.59
C LYS A 463 -38.27 11.51 -20.65
N THR A 464 -39.25 10.83 -21.24
CA THR A 464 -39.31 9.36 -21.33
C THR A 464 -39.08 8.83 -22.74
N GLY A 465 -39.54 9.53 -23.78
CA GLY A 465 -39.57 9.05 -25.17
C GLY A 465 -38.31 9.32 -25.99
N ILE A 466 -37.13 8.94 -25.49
CA ILE A 466 -35.85 8.98 -26.23
C ILE A 466 -35.14 7.64 -26.08
N GLN A 467 -34.64 7.10 -27.19
CA GLN A 467 -33.83 5.90 -27.24
C GLN A 467 -32.41 6.23 -27.70
N ASP A 468 -31.43 5.91 -26.84
CA ASP A 468 -30.02 5.93 -27.21
C ASP A 468 -29.74 4.83 -28.25
N HIS A 469 -29.02 5.18 -29.31
CA HIS A 469 -28.64 4.24 -30.37
C HIS A 469 -27.24 4.59 -30.90
N VAL A 470 -26.60 3.63 -31.58
CA VAL A 470 -25.28 3.82 -32.19
C VAL A 470 -25.46 4.39 -33.60
N GLU A 471 -25.01 5.63 -33.80
CA GLU A 471 -24.99 6.27 -35.11
C GLU A 471 -23.75 5.84 -35.91
N TRP A 472 -23.81 4.65 -36.51
CA TRP A 472 -22.67 4.04 -37.22
C TRP A 472 -22.02 4.94 -38.29
N ARG A 473 -22.82 5.78 -38.96
CA ARG A 473 -22.35 6.72 -40.00
C ARG A 473 -21.60 7.94 -39.44
N GLU A 474 -21.74 8.22 -38.15
CA GLU A 474 -21.21 9.43 -37.51
C GLU A 474 -20.06 9.13 -36.54
N LEU A 475 -19.77 7.85 -36.27
CA LEU A 475 -18.79 7.41 -35.28
C LEU A 475 -17.42 8.10 -35.45
N PHE A 476 -16.87 8.15 -36.66
CA PHE A 476 -15.52 8.70 -36.90
C PHE A 476 -15.49 10.17 -37.35
N LYS A 477 -16.62 10.89 -37.23
CA LYS A 477 -16.62 12.34 -37.52
C LYS A 477 -15.83 13.08 -36.44
N TRP A 478 -15.17 14.18 -36.82
CA TRP A 478 -14.40 15.03 -35.91
C TRP A 478 -15.20 15.52 -34.70
N ASN A 479 -16.51 15.74 -34.86
CA ASN A 479 -17.38 16.15 -33.76
C ASN A 479 -17.49 15.04 -32.71
N THR A 480 -17.67 13.79 -33.12
CA THR A 480 -17.77 12.62 -32.24
C THR A 480 -16.48 12.39 -31.45
N VAL A 481 -15.33 12.63 -32.07
CA VAL A 481 -14.01 12.59 -31.39
C VAL A 481 -13.87 13.76 -30.41
N LYS A 482 -14.34 14.95 -30.77
CA LYS A 482 -14.37 16.11 -29.86
C LYS A 482 -15.25 15.87 -28.64
N ASP A 483 -16.33 15.09 -28.75
CA ASP A 483 -17.11 14.72 -27.57
C ASP A 483 -16.26 13.95 -26.55
N CYS A 484 -15.36 13.07 -27.01
CA CYS A 484 -14.46 12.31 -26.15
C CYS A 484 -13.24 13.12 -25.67
N SER A 485 -13.18 14.42 -25.95
CA SER A 485 -12.00 15.23 -25.65
C SER A 485 -11.65 15.29 -24.16
N GLN A 486 -12.58 15.05 -23.22
CA GLN A 486 -12.26 15.02 -21.78
C GLN A 486 -11.54 13.72 -21.41
N THR A 487 -11.98 12.60 -21.98
CA THR A 487 -11.30 11.30 -21.87
C THR A 487 -9.90 11.37 -22.48
N ILE A 488 -9.74 11.96 -23.67
CA ILE A 488 -8.42 12.16 -24.30
C ILE A 488 -7.51 12.95 -23.37
N ALA A 489 -8.02 14.04 -22.81
CA ALA A 489 -7.25 14.90 -21.92
C ALA A 489 -6.83 14.17 -20.63
N GLY A 490 -7.72 13.34 -20.07
CA GLY A 490 -7.41 12.49 -18.91
C GLY A 490 -6.36 11.41 -19.19
N ILE A 491 -6.46 10.73 -20.34
CA ILE A 491 -5.46 9.75 -20.82
C ILE A 491 -4.09 10.43 -20.98
N LEU A 492 -4.05 11.61 -21.61
CA LEU A 492 -2.81 12.38 -21.79
C LEU A 492 -2.21 12.83 -20.45
N ALA A 493 -3.05 13.25 -19.50
CA ALA A 493 -2.59 13.59 -18.14
C ALA A 493 -1.97 12.38 -17.44
N GLY A 494 -2.57 11.19 -17.59
CA GLY A 494 -2.02 9.93 -17.09
C GLY A 494 -0.67 9.59 -17.72
N LEU A 495 -0.56 9.68 -19.05
CA LEU A 495 0.69 9.44 -19.77
C LEU A 495 1.80 10.40 -19.33
N VAL A 496 1.53 11.71 -19.26
CA VAL A 496 2.52 12.70 -18.82
C VAL A 496 2.96 12.46 -17.37
N SER A 497 2.01 12.11 -16.49
CA SER A 497 2.31 11.76 -15.11
C SER A 497 3.24 10.54 -15.04
N TRP A 498 2.99 9.52 -15.87
CA TRP A 498 3.81 8.31 -15.91
C TRP A 498 5.21 8.58 -16.48
N ILE A 499 5.34 9.36 -17.55
CA ILE A 499 6.65 9.73 -18.11
C ILE A 499 7.52 10.41 -17.05
N ILE A 500 6.94 11.34 -16.29
CA ILE A 500 7.67 12.06 -15.23
C ILE A 500 7.97 11.12 -14.06
N TYR A 501 7.06 10.21 -13.72
CA TYR A 501 7.27 9.18 -12.71
C TYR A 501 8.48 8.29 -13.05
N GLU A 502 8.62 7.91 -14.32
CA GLU A 502 9.72 7.09 -14.80
C GLU A 502 11.04 7.86 -14.82
N VAL A 503 11.05 9.09 -15.36
CA VAL A 503 12.26 9.91 -15.52
C VAL A 503 12.80 10.45 -14.20
N CYS A 504 11.94 10.87 -13.27
CA CYS A 504 12.36 11.42 -11.98
C CYS A 504 12.68 10.35 -10.94
N GLY A 505 12.55 9.06 -11.28
CA GLY A 505 12.74 7.94 -10.37
C GLY A 505 11.48 7.62 -9.56
N ARG A 506 11.19 6.32 -9.41
CA ARG A 506 9.97 5.77 -8.82
C ARG A 506 9.84 5.94 -7.29
N GLY A 507 10.69 6.74 -6.64
CA GLY A 507 10.75 6.85 -5.17
C GLY A 507 11.53 8.05 -4.60
N GLY A 508 11.14 9.28 -4.95
CA GLY A 508 11.82 10.52 -4.53
C GLY A 508 11.62 11.01 -3.08
N PHE A 509 10.82 10.31 -2.26
CA PHE A 509 10.39 10.78 -0.93
C PHE A 509 10.86 9.89 0.23
N THR A 510 12.01 9.22 0.12
CA THR A 510 12.50 8.24 1.12
C THR A 510 12.56 8.77 2.56
N GLY A 511 12.98 10.03 2.75
CA GLY A 511 13.01 10.64 4.08
C GLY A 511 11.62 10.89 4.66
N LEU A 512 10.69 11.39 3.84
CA LEU A 512 9.31 11.64 4.26
C LEU A 512 8.55 10.33 4.48
N SER A 513 8.77 9.31 3.65
CA SER A 513 8.16 8.00 3.82
C SER A 513 8.66 7.29 5.07
N ARG A 514 9.93 7.44 5.46
CA ARG A 514 10.44 6.90 6.73
C ARG A 514 9.77 7.55 7.93
N ALA A 515 9.56 8.87 7.89
CA ALA A 515 8.82 9.57 8.93
C ALA A 515 7.35 9.10 9.02
N ILE A 516 6.65 8.98 7.88
CA ILE A 516 5.26 8.52 7.80
C ILE A 516 5.11 7.10 8.34
N VAL A 517 5.91 6.16 7.82
CA VAL A 517 5.88 4.76 8.29
C VAL A 517 6.20 4.68 9.78
N GLY A 518 7.18 5.47 10.26
CA GLY A 518 7.55 5.54 11.68
C GLY A 518 6.50 6.15 12.61
N PHE A 519 5.44 6.80 12.09
CA PHE A 519 4.30 7.24 12.90
C PHE A 519 3.30 6.12 13.20
N VAL A 520 3.33 5.04 12.42
CA VAL A 520 2.27 4.02 12.37
C VAL A 520 2.79 2.65 12.75
N LEU A 521 3.99 2.32 12.26
CA LEU A 521 4.78 1.22 12.74
C LEU A 521 5.87 1.84 13.58
N ASP A 522 5.79 1.67 14.91
CA ASP A 522 6.99 1.79 15.72
C ASP A 522 8.01 0.81 15.12
N GLY A 523 9.31 1.15 15.12
CA GLY A 523 10.41 0.34 14.56
C GLY A 523 10.63 -1.03 15.22
N SER A 524 9.59 -1.47 15.91
CA SER A 524 9.50 -2.27 17.10
C SER A 524 9.01 -3.69 16.79
N GLY A 525 8.46 -3.89 15.59
CA GLY A 525 8.12 -5.20 15.05
C GLY A 525 9.33 -5.95 14.49
N SER A 526 9.22 -7.28 14.47
CA SER A 526 10.23 -8.28 14.11
C SER A 526 10.76 -8.26 12.65
N HIS A 527 10.57 -7.19 11.88
CA HIS A 527 10.77 -7.20 10.44
C HIS A 527 11.38 -5.88 9.91
N ALA A 528 12.68 -5.64 10.14
CA ALA A 528 13.39 -4.49 9.55
C ALA A 528 13.29 -4.47 8.01
N SER A 529 13.35 -5.65 7.37
CA SER A 529 13.14 -5.85 5.94
C SER A 529 11.73 -5.43 5.48
N PHE A 530 10.71 -5.67 6.31
CA PHE A 530 9.33 -5.24 6.04
C PHE A 530 9.13 -3.72 6.20
N ILE A 531 9.79 -3.10 7.18
CA ILE A 531 9.75 -1.65 7.36
C ILE A 531 10.35 -0.97 6.12
N ASP A 532 11.49 -1.46 5.63
CA ASP A 532 12.09 -0.93 4.41
C ASP A 532 11.21 -1.13 3.17
N ASP A 533 10.53 -2.27 3.05
CA ASP A 533 9.52 -2.52 2.00
C ASP A 533 8.37 -1.50 2.10
N CYS A 534 7.87 -1.23 3.30
CA CYS A 534 6.82 -0.24 3.58
C CYS A 534 7.27 1.19 3.25
N VAL A 535 8.51 1.55 3.60
CA VAL A 535 9.09 2.86 3.31
C VAL A 535 9.27 3.06 1.81
N ALA A 536 9.80 2.07 1.10
CA ALA A 536 9.98 2.11 -0.34
C ALA A 536 8.63 2.31 -1.06
N ARG A 537 7.60 1.56 -0.66
CA ARG A 537 6.26 1.64 -1.26
C ARG A 537 5.56 2.96 -0.94
N THR A 538 5.67 3.44 0.29
CA THR A 538 5.12 4.73 0.70
C THR A 538 5.73 5.86 -0.11
N SER A 539 7.05 5.83 -0.34
CA SER A 539 7.73 6.80 -1.20
C SER A 539 7.15 6.84 -2.62
N SER A 540 6.88 5.66 -3.20
CA SER A 540 6.26 5.56 -4.53
C SER A 540 4.83 6.09 -4.55
N PHE A 541 4.01 5.74 -3.55
CA PHE A 541 2.63 6.25 -3.41
C PHE A 541 2.56 7.77 -3.28
N LEU A 542 3.47 8.38 -2.54
CA LEU A 542 3.58 9.84 -2.47
C LEU A 542 3.86 10.46 -3.84
N MET A 543 4.79 9.88 -4.60
CA MET A 543 5.13 10.38 -5.94
C MET A 543 3.96 10.23 -6.91
N ILE A 544 3.27 9.08 -6.89
CA ILE A 544 2.07 8.84 -7.70
C ILE A 544 0.98 9.86 -7.35
N GLY A 545 0.71 10.07 -6.06
CA GLY A 545 -0.28 11.02 -5.58
C GLY A 545 -0.01 12.45 -6.01
N LEU A 546 1.26 12.87 -5.95
CA LEU A 546 1.71 14.19 -6.40
C LEU A 546 1.49 14.36 -7.90
N LEU A 547 2.04 13.46 -8.72
CA LEU A 547 2.05 13.61 -10.17
C LEU A 547 0.64 13.48 -10.75
N LEU A 548 -0.04 12.39 -10.42
CA LEU A 548 -1.36 12.09 -10.96
C LEU A 548 -2.38 13.13 -10.47
N GLY A 549 -2.31 13.52 -9.20
CA GLY A 549 -3.15 14.61 -8.65
C GLY A 549 -2.90 15.95 -9.32
N PHE A 550 -1.63 16.30 -9.59
CA PHE A 550 -1.28 17.56 -10.25
C PHE A 550 -1.75 17.61 -11.70
N PHE A 551 -1.35 16.66 -12.54
CA PHE A 551 -1.58 16.73 -14.00
C PHE A 551 -3.05 16.53 -14.37
N ILE A 552 -3.76 15.65 -13.67
CA ILE A 552 -5.20 15.48 -13.88
C ILE A 552 -5.94 16.78 -13.55
N SER A 553 -5.60 17.40 -12.41
CA SER A 553 -6.19 18.68 -11.99
C SER A 553 -5.86 19.80 -12.96
N LEU A 554 -4.61 19.89 -13.41
CA LEU A 554 -4.15 20.88 -14.37
C LEU A 554 -4.95 20.80 -15.68
N VAL A 555 -5.04 19.59 -16.25
CA VAL A 555 -5.68 19.37 -17.55
C VAL A 555 -7.20 19.57 -17.48
N PHE A 556 -7.87 19.06 -16.44
CA PHE A 556 -9.31 19.25 -16.31
C PHE A 556 -9.69 20.71 -16.03
N ARG A 557 -8.98 21.40 -15.14
CA ARG A 557 -9.24 22.82 -14.86
C ARG A 557 -8.91 23.71 -16.05
N TYR A 558 -7.83 23.41 -16.79
CA TYR A 558 -7.50 24.12 -18.04
C TYR A 558 -8.63 24.04 -19.07
N LYS A 559 -9.36 22.92 -19.06
CA LYS A 559 -10.44 22.67 -20.00
C LYS A 559 -11.81 23.17 -19.51
N ASP A 560 -12.04 23.20 -18.21
CA ASP A 560 -13.27 23.71 -17.60
C ASP A 560 -13.38 25.24 -17.77
N ASP A 561 -12.26 25.96 -17.71
CA ASP A 561 -12.24 27.42 -17.79
C ASP A 561 -12.29 27.93 -19.25
N VAL A 562 -13.42 28.54 -19.63
CA VAL A 562 -13.74 28.99 -21.01
C VAL A 562 -13.30 30.45 -21.27
N ARG A 563 -12.81 31.17 -20.25
CA ARG A 563 -12.40 32.57 -20.40
C ARG A 563 -11.05 32.71 -21.12
N ASN A 564 -10.83 33.85 -21.77
CA ASN A 564 -9.50 34.25 -22.26
C ASN A 564 -8.49 34.09 -21.12
N LYS A 565 -7.45 33.30 -21.37
CA LYS A 565 -6.56 32.79 -20.32
C LYS A 565 -5.50 33.83 -19.96
N ASP A 566 -5.90 34.79 -19.13
CA ASP A 566 -4.99 35.75 -18.53
C ASP A 566 -4.03 35.06 -17.53
N TRP A 567 -2.88 35.68 -17.26
CA TRP A 567 -1.88 35.17 -16.31
C TRP A 567 -2.46 34.83 -14.92
N LYS A 568 -3.44 35.63 -14.45
CA LYS A 568 -4.15 35.39 -13.17
C LYS A 568 -4.93 34.07 -13.17
N ILE A 569 -5.52 33.69 -14.31
CA ILE A 569 -6.27 32.44 -14.45
C ILE A 569 -5.30 31.26 -14.47
N TRP A 570 -4.17 31.39 -15.17
CA TRP A 570 -3.09 30.40 -15.14
C TRP A 570 -2.58 30.15 -13.72
N PHE A 571 -2.29 31.20 -12.97
CA PHE A 571 -1.84 31.08 -11.58
C PHE A 571 -2.88 30.39 -10.69
N LYS A 572 -4.17 30.72 -10.86
CA LYS A 572 -5.28 30.04 -10.17
C LYS A 572 -5.34 28.56 -10.51
N ILE A 573 -5.22 28.19 -11.78
CA ILE A 573 -5.26 26.80 -12.25
C ILE A 573 -4.08 26.02 -11.65
N VAL A 574 -2.86 26.55 -11.75
CA VAL A 574 -1.66 25.89 -11.23
C VAL A 574 -1.75 25.77 -9.70
N GLY A 575 -2.11 26.85 -8.99
CA GLY A 575 -2.24 26.81 -7.53
C GLY A 575 -3.27 25.79 -7.03
N LEU A 576 -4.42 25.69 -7.69
CA LEU A 576 -5.41 24.67 -7.36
C LEU A 576 -4.97 23.25 -7.76
N SER A 577 -4.12 23.12 -8.78
CA SER A 577 -3.52 21.83 -9.17
C SER A 577 -2.48 21.38 -8.15
N CYS A 578 -1.65 22.29 -7.64
CA CYS A 578 -0.74 22.02 -6.52
C CYS A 578 -1.51 21.61 -5.26
N LEU A 579 -2.62 22.27 -4.94
CA LEU A 579 -3.49 21.85 -3.83
C LEU A 579 -4.00 20.42 -4.04
N THR A 580 -4.41 20.08 -5.26
CA THR A 580 -4.88 18.72 -5.59
C THR A 580 -3.77 17.69 -5.47
N ALA A 581 -2.53 18.05 -5.84
CA ALA A 581 -1.35 17.22 -5.68
C ALA A 581 -1.06 16.92 -4.20
N LEU A 582 -1.12 17.94 -3.33
CA LEU A 582 -0.93 17.78 -1.88
C LEU A 582 -2.01 16.90 -1.26
N ILE A 583 -3.28 17.08 -1.67
CA ILE A 583 -4.38 16.23 -1.24
C ILE A 583 -4.16 14.78 -1.72
N GLY A 584 -3.69 14.60 -2.95
CA GLY A 584 -3.36 13.30 -3.51
C GLY A 584 -2.25 12.59 -2.74
N MET A 585 -1.17 13.31 -2.42
CA MET A 585 -0.08 12.81 -1.57
C MET A 585 -0.59 12.40 -0.19
N ALA A 586 -1.37 13.25 0.47
CA ALA A 586 -1.89 12.96 1.81
C ALA A 586 -2.82 11.73 1.81
N ALA A 587 -3.67 11.60 0.80
CA ALA A 587 -4.55 10.44 0.66
C ALA A 587 -3.76 9.13 0.48
N PHE A 588 -2.68 9.17 -0.30
CA PHE A 588 -1.79 8.03 -0.48
C PHE A 588 -0.92 7.74 0.74
N ALA A 589 -0.51 8.75 1.51
CA ALA A 589 0.18 8.57 2.80
C ALA A 589 -0.71 7.81 3.79
N ILE A 590 -1.93 8.31 4.02
CA ILE A 590 -2.92 7.65 4.89
C ILE A 590 -3.24 6.23 4.40
N GLY A 591 -3.34 6.06 3.08
CA GLY A 591 -3.54 4.75 2.47
C GLY A 591 -2.37 3.79 2.69
N ALA A 592 -1.13 4.29 2.64
CA ALA A 592 0.09 3.53 2.91
C ALA A 592 0.18 3.12 4.39
N ASP A 593 -0.23 3.99 5.29
CA ASP A 593 -0.31 3.70 6.73
C ASP A 593 -1.32 2.59 7.03
N LEU A 594 -2.53 2.69 6.46
CA LEU A 594 -3.55 1.66 6.57
C LEU A 594 -3.05 0.31 6.03
N PHE A 595 -2.32 0.35 4.91
CA PHE A 595 -1.65 -0.81 4.33
C PHE A 595 -0.65 -1.44 5.30
N CYS A 596 0.23 -0.64 5.90
CA CYS A 596 1.24 -1.08 6.87
C CYS A 596 0.60 -1.72 8.11
N LEU A 597 -0.49 -1.14 8.63
CA LEU A 597 -1.25 -1.66 9.75
C LEU A 597 -1.91 -3.00 9.44
N ILE A 598 -2.55 -3.14 8.27
CA ILE A 598 -3.18 -4.40 7.85
C ILE A 598 -2.16 -5.53 7.80
N LEU A 599 -0.96 -5.24 7.30
CA LEU A 599 0.11 -6.22 7.20
C LEU A 599 0.68 -6.60 8.55
N SER A 600 0.96 -5.61 9.41
CA SER A 600 1.40 -5.83 10.79
C SER A 600 0.39 -6.67 11.57
N TRP A 601 -0.91 -6.38 11.44
CA TRP A 601 -1.96 -7.16 12.11
C TRP A 601 -2.07 -8.60 11.59
N SER A 602 -1.76 -8.83 10.31
CA SER A 602 -1.84 -10.16 9.70
C SER A 602 -0.65 -11.07 10.02
N GLY A 603 0.44 -10.54 10.59
CA GLY A 603 1.67 -11.30 10.88
C GLY A 603 2.34 -11.92 9.65
N LYS A 604 1.99 -11.46 8.44
CA LYS A 604 2.52 -11.99 7.19
C LYS A 604 3.78 -11.23 6.78
N THR A 605 4.81 -11.97 6.43
CA THR A 605 6.08 -11.45 5.88
C THR A 605 5.99 -11.09 4.39
N TYR A 606 4.86 -11.41 3.76
CA TYR A 606 4.55 -11.11 2.36
C TYR A 606 3.32 -10.21 2.22
N ILE A 607 3.20 -9.52 1.10
CA ILE A 607 2.14 -8.53 0.89
C ILE A 607 1.00 -9.12 0.03
N PRO A 608 -0.23 -9.28 0.56
CA PRO A 608 -1.37 -9.66 -0.25
C PRO A 608 -1.73 -8.58 -1.28
N TRP A 609 -2.19 -9.02 -2.45
CA TRP A 609 -2.50 -8.17 -3.61
C TRP A 609 -3.58 -7.10 -3.33
N TYR A 610 -4.47 -7.31 -2.36
CA TYR A 610 -5.55 -6.39 -2.03
C TYR A 610 -5.14 -5.22 -1.13
N CYS A 611 -3.94 -5.26 -0.54
CA CYS A 611 -3.55 -4.31 0.50
C CYS A 611 -3.40 -2.87 -0.03
N SER A 612 -3.14 -2.67 -1.33
CA SER A 612 -3.03 -1.33 -1.94
C SER A 612 -4.36 -0.71 -2.36
N LEU A 613 -5.45 -1.48 -2.43
CA LEU A 613 -6.78 -1.01 -2.83
C LEU A 613 -7.29 0.18 -1.99
N PRO A 614 -7.19 0.18 -0.64
CA PRO A 614 -7.67 1.29 0.18
C PRO A 614 -7.00 2.62 -0.16
N ALA A 615 -5.70 2.59 -0.47
CA ALA A 615 -4.94 3.78 -0.84
C ALA A 615 -5.46 4.39 -2.16
N TYR A 616 -5.68 3.56 -3.18
CA TYR A 616 -6.25 4.00 -4.46
C TYR A 616 -7.71 4.49 -4.33
N MET A 617 -8.51 3.91 -3.45
CA MET A 617 -9.87 4.38 -3.18
C MET A 617 -9.87 5.76 -2.49
N LEU A 618 -9.06 5.91 -1.43
CA LEU A 618 -8.89 7.18 -0.71
C LEU A 618 -8.36 8.29 -1.61
N PHE A 619 -7.33 7.98 -2.40
CA PHE A 619 -6.80 8.89 -3.41
C PHE A 619 -7.91 9.36 -4.35
N SER A 620 -8.71 8.43 -4.86
CA SER A 620 -9.72 8.79 -5.83
C SER A 620 -10.86 9.62 -5.26
N ILE A 621 -11.31 9.34 -4.03
CA ILE A 621 -12.34 10.16 -3.38
C ILE A 621 -11.80 11.58 -3.16
N SER A 622 -10.59 11.68 -2.63
CA SER A 622 -9.94 12.94 -2.29
C SER A 622 -9.67 13.81 -3.52
N VAL A 623 -9.11 13.23 -4.60
CA VAL A 623 -8.86 13.96 -5.84
C VAL A 623 -10.16 14.36 -6.53
N SER A 624 -11.16 13.47 -6.59
CA SER A 624 -12.47 13.82 -7.14
C SER A 624 -13.14 14.99 -6.40
N LEU A 625 -13.05 15.02 -5.07
CA LEU A 625 -13.54 16.16 -4.27
C LEU A 625 -12.73 17.42 -4.55
N ALA A 626 -11.39 17.33 -4.58
CA ALA A 626 -10.53 18.47 -4.86
C ALA A 626 -10.79 19.10 -6.23
N LEU A 627 -11.12 18.30 -7.25
CA LEU A 627 -11.50 18.77 -8.58
C LEU A 627 -12.77 19.61 -8.58
N THR A 628 -13.69 19.42 -7.63
CA THR A 628 -14.94 20.20 -7.53
C THR A 628 -14.72 21.60 -6.94
N ILE A 629 -13.59 21.84 -6.27
CA ILE A 629 -13.29 23.13 -5.64
C ILE A 629 -13.13 24.21 -6.71
N LYS A 630 -14.04 25.20 -6.68
CA LYS A 630 -14.11 26.32 -7.65
C LYS A 630 -14.20 25.86 -9.11
N SER A 631 -14.82 24.71 -9.35
CA SER A 631 -15.13 24.16 -10.69
C SER A 631 -16.64 24.07 -10.91
N THR A 632 -17.06 23.93 -12.17
CA THR A 632 -18.46 23.67 -12.53
C THR A 632 -18.84 22.18 -12.43
N ILE A 633 -17.89 21.32 -12.07
CA ILE A 633 -18.09 19.85 -11.98
C ILE A 633 -18.97 19.49 -10.77
N PRO A 634 -20.08 18.74 -10.97
CA PRO A 634 -20.94 18.28 -9.87
C PRO A 634 -20.28 17.18 -9.02
N VAL A 635 -20.39 17.32 -7.69
CA VAL A 635 -19.71 16.47 -6.70
C VAL A 635 -20.07 14.98 -6.81
N ARG A 636 -21.36 14.65 -6.86
CA ARG A 636 -21.83 13.23 -6.92
C ARG A 636 -21.23 12.49 -8.11
N SER A 637 -21.11 13.19 -9.23
CA SER A 637 -20.62 12.64 -10.48
C SER A 637 -19.10 12.48 -10.50
N ALA A 638 -18.37 13.45 -9.97
CA ALA A 638 -16.93 13.34 -9.78
C ALA A 638 -16.57 12.17 -8.85
N LEU A 639 -17.34 11.97 -7.77
CA LEU A 639 -17.15 10.86 -6.83
C LEU A 639 -17.41 9.51 -7.47
N PHE A 640 -18.56 9.32 -8.14
CA PHE A 640 -18.88 8.06 -8.81
C PHE A 640 -17.85 7.73 -9.90
N GLY A 641 -17.46 8.75 -10.67
CA GLY A 641 -16.43 8.65 -11.69
C GLY A 641 -15.07 8.24 -11.14
N GLY A 642 -14.64 8.86 -10.05
CA GLY A 642 -13.40 8.51 -9.37
C GLY A 642 -13.42 7.07 -8.87
N LEU A 643 -14.45 6.69 -8.11
CA LEU A 643 -14.59 5.35 -7.55
C LEU A 643 -14.57 4.25 -8.62
N CYS A 644 -15.32 4.41 -9.72
CA CYS A 644 -15.29 3.45 -10.81
C CYS A 644 -13.91 3.38 -11.48
N SER A 645 -13.23 4.51 -11.67
CA SER A 645 -11.91 4.56 -12.30
C SER A 645 -10.83 3.92 -11.43
N SER A 646 -10.91 4.13 -10.11
CA SER A 646 -10.04 3.50 -9.12
C SER A 646 -10.21 1.98 -9.09
N LEU A 647 -11.47 1.50 -9.07
CA LEU A 647 -11.77 0.06 -9.13
C LEU A 647 -11.26 -0.60 -10.41
N ILE A 648 -11.49 0.03 -11.57
CA ILE A 648 -11.03 -0.51 -12.86
C ILE A 648 -9.50 -0.48 -12.94
N GLY A 649 -8.87 0.63 -12.54
CA GLY A 649 -7.41 0.75 -12.52
C GLY A 649 -6.76 -0.28 -11.59
N PHE A 650 -7.35 -0.52 -10.43
CA PHE A 650 -6.90 -1.55 -9.50
C PHE A 650 -7.08 -2.98 -10.03
N LEU A 651 -8.22 -3.28 -10.65
CA LEU A 651 -8.46 -4.58 -11.30
C LEU A 651 -7.43 -4.85 -12.40
N VAL A 652 -7.04 -3.83 -13.14
CA VAL A 652 -5.99 -3.95 -14.16
C VAL A 652 -4.65 -4.28 -13.52
N LEU A 653 -4.24 -3.56 -12.47
CA LEU A 653 -3.02 -3.87 -11.71
C LEU A 653 -3.02 -5.31 -11.16
N TYR A 654 -4.19 -5.81 -10.74
CA TYR A 654 -4.35 -7.19 -10.29
C TYR A 654 -4.16 -8.20 -11.42
N PHE A 655 -4.87 -8.04 -12.54
CA PHE A 655 -4.80 -9.00 -13.65
C PHE A 655 -3.46 -8.98 -14.37
N THR A 656 -2.71 -7.88 -14.28
CA THR A 656 -1.38 -7.79 -14.86
C THR A 656 -0.31 -8.60 -14.12
N ARG A 657 -0.58 -9.10 -12.90
CA ARG A 657 0.29 -10.11 -12.26
C ARG A 657 0.38 -11.40 -13.09
N PHE A 658 -0.62 -11.67 -13.94
CA PHE A 658 -0.65 -12.85 -14.82
C PHE A 658 0.00 -12.60 -16.18
N THR A 659 0.45 -11.39 -16.48
CA THR A 659 1.19 -11.07 -17.71
C THR A 659 2.70 -11.16 -17.45
N GLY A 660 3.45 -11.75 -18.38
CA GLY A 660 4.85 -12.13 -18.18
C GLY A 660 5.78 -10.99 -17.73
N SER A 661 6.84 -11.37 -17.01
CA SER A 661 7.79 -10.51 -16.26
C SER A 661 8.55 -9.45 -17.07
N GLY A 662 8.54 -9.49 -18.41
CA GLY A 662 9.31 -8.58 -19.25
C GLY A 662 8.74 -7.16 -19.44
N TYR A 663 7.48 -6.91 -19.05
CA TYR A 663 6.79 -5.63 -19.30
C TYR A 663 6.10 -5.05 -18.05
N GLU A 664 6.65 -5.24 -16.85
CA GLU A 664 6.00 -4.80 -15.61
C GLU A 664 5.74 -3.29 -15.54
N TRP A 665 6.59 -2.46 -16.17
CA TRP A 665 6.41 -1.01 -16.29
C TRP A 665 5.11 -0.64 -17.04
N LEU A 666 4.65 -1.51 -17.94
CA LEU A 666 3.43 -1.33 -18.72
C LEU A 666 2.19 -1.37 -17.80
N ASN A 667 2.24 -2.13 -16.71
CA ASN A 667 1.15 -2.25 -15.76
C ASN A 667 0.87 -0.89 -15.10
N MET A 668 1.94 -0.20 -14.72
CA MET A 668 1.85 1.10 -14.08
C MET A 668 1.42 2.19 -15.07
N LEU A 669 1.92 2.16 -16.30
CA LEU A 669 1.43 3.00 -17.39
C LEU A 669 -0.08 2.84 -17.58
N LEU A 670 -0.55 1.59 -17.67
CA LEU A 670 -1.94 1.26 -17.89
C LEU A 670 -2.81 1.77 -16.73
N ALA A 671 -2.35 1.62 -15.49
CA ALA A 671 -3.04 2.16 -14.31
C ALA A 671 -3.18 3.68 -14.37
N PHE A 672 -2.13 4.42 -14.73
CA PHE A 672 -2.14 5.88 -14.84
C PHE A 672 -3.12 6.36 -15.91
N ILE A 673 -3.05 5.75 -17.10
CA ILE A 673 -3.86 6.13 -18.25
C ILE A 673 -5.33 5.73 -18.05
N ILE A 674 -5.61 4.53 -17.52
CA ILE A 674 -6.98 4.11 -17.23
C ILE A 674 -7.59 4.96 -16.14
N TYR A 675 -6.86 5.29 -15.08
CA TYR A 675 -7.38 6.16 -14.03
C TYR A 675 -7.75 7.53 -14.60
N GLY A 676 -6.84 8.19 -15.32
CA GLY A 676 -7.09 9.49 -15.94
C GLY A 676 -8.20 9.45 -17.00
N GLY A 677 -8.19 8.43 -17.86
CA GLY A 677 -9.18 8.22 -18.91
C GLY A 677 -10.56 7.88 -18.37
N GLY A 678 -10.66 7.01 -17.37
CA GLY A 678 -11.89 6.66 -16.68
C GLY A 678 -12.51 7.88 -16.00
N LEU A 679 -11.71 8.70 -15.32
CA LEU A 679 -12.18 9.93 -14.70
C LEU A 679 -12.71 10.89 -15.79
N GLY A 680 -11.99 11.06 -16.89
CA GLY A 680 -12.43 11.87 -18.03
C GLY A 680 -13.72 11.36 -18.68
N ALA A 681 -13.87 10.04 -18.82
CA ALA A 681 -15.07 9.38 -19.36
C ALA A 681 -16.30 9.56 -18.45
N SER A 682 -16.10 9.54 -17.14
CA SER A 682 -17.17 9.77 -16.18
C SER A 682 -17.65 11.23 -16.20
N LEU A 683 -16.72 12.19 -16.28
CA LEU A 683 -17.02 13.60 -16.35
C LEU A 683 -17.79 13.95 -17.63
N ILE A 684 -17.41 13.38 -18.78
CA ILE A 684 -18.13 13.65 -20.03
C ILE A 684 -19.53 13.05 -20.02
N THR A 685 -19.72 11.86 -19.44
CA THR A 685 -21.04 11.21 -19.37
C THR A 685 -22.03 12.07 -18.58
N VAL A 686 -21.55 12.71 -17.51
CA VAL A 686 -22.37 13.60 -16.69
C VAL A 686 -22.57 14.95 -17.36
N ARG A 687 -21.52 15.48 -17.99
CA ARG A 687 -21.60 16.74 -18.74
C ARG A 687 -22.60 16.63 -19.91
N MET A 688 -22.58 15.53 -20.66
CA MET A 688 -23.57 15.24 -21.72
C MET A 688 -25.01 15.14 -21.19
N LEU A 689 -25.20 14.78 -19.90
CA LEU A 689 -26.54 14.80 -19.29
C LEU A 689 -26.98 16.23 -18.87
N ALA A 690 -26.03 17.12 -18.61
CA ALA A 690 -26.26 18.49 -18.14
C ALA A 690 -26.23 19.57 -19.25
N GLU A 691 -25.47 19.37 -20.33
CA GLU A 691 -25.27 20.35 -21.42
C GLU A 691 -26.34 20.23 -22.51
N LYS A 692 -27.57 20.62 -22.21
CA LYS A 692 -28.67 20.54 -23.19
C LYS A 692 -28.94 21.83 -23.96
N TYR A 693 -28.41 22.98 -23.54
CA TYR A 693 -28.90 24.28 -24.01
C TYR A 693 -27.78 25.24 -24.45
N PHE A 694 -27.87 25.74 -25.68
CA PHE A 694 -26.96 26.72 -26.29
C PHE A 694 -27.71 27.81 -27.05
N LEU A 695 -27.10 28.99 -27.16
CA LEU A 695 -27.47 30.01 -28.13
C LEU A 695 -26.32 30.22 -29.11
N VAL A 696 -26.61 30.22 -30.41
CA VAL A 696 -25.65 30.52 -31.47
C VAL A 696 -26.03 31.85 -32.11
N VAL A 697 -25.11 32.81 -32.09
CA VAL A 697 -25.31 34.08 -32.80
C VAL A 697 -25.15 33.85 -34.30
N GLN A 698 -26.18 34.16 -35.09
CA GLN A 698 -26.21 33.89 -36.53
C GLN A 698 -25.61 35.01 -37.37
N ASN A 699 -25.64 36.25 -36.88
CA ASN A 699 -25.28 37.44 -37.65
C ASN A 699 -24.50 38.47 -36.81
N GLY A 700 -23.93 39.48 -37.49
CA GLY A 700 -23.18 40.58 -36.85
C GLY A 700 -21.73 40.24 -36.50
N VAL A 701 -21.09 41.10 -35.69
CA VAL A 701 -19.65 41.04 -35.33
C VAL A 701 -19.30 39.78 -34.54
N LYS A 702 -20.29 39.13 -33.92
CA LYS A 702 -20.15 37.89 -33.15
C LYS A 702 -20.79 36.68 -33.83
N ALA A 703 -21.03 36.72 -35.14
CA ALA A 703 -21.57 35.58 -35.89
C ALA A 703 -20.73 34.31 -35.64
N GLY A 704 -21.41 33.18 -35.38
CA GLY A 704 -20.81 31.91 -35.02
C GLY A 704 -20.47 31.74 -33.54
N MET A 705 -20.65 32.76 -32.70
CA MET A 705 -20.43 32.66 -31.26
C MET A 705 -21.47 31.75 -30.62
N ARG A 706 -21.01 30.66 -29.99
CA ARG A 706 -21.85 29.72 -29.25
C ARG A 706 -21.80 30.03 -27.75
N ILE A 707 -22.93 30.41 -27.19
CA ILE A 707 -23.11 30.78 -25.78
C ILE A 707 -23.75 29.60 -25.04
N PRO A 708 -23.05 28.98 -24.06
CA PRO A 708 -23.58 27.86 -23.29
C PRO A 708 -24.56 28.33 -22.21
N ILE A 709 -25.85 28.45 -22.53
CA ILE A 709 -26.87 28.94 -21.59
C ILE A 709 -27.24 27.92 -20.49
N HIS A 710 -26.94 26.64 -20.69
CA HIS A 710 -27.08 25.60 -19.65
C HIS A 710 -26.28 25.89 -18.36
N LYS A 711 -25.25 26.76 -18.42
CA LYS A 711 -24.49 27.17 -17.23
C LYS A 711 -25.33 27.92 -16.21
N TRP A 712 -26.44 28.50 -16.65
CA TRP A 712 -27.32 29.36 -15.86
C TRP A 712 -28.77 28.84 -15.84
N MET A 713 -29.19 28.14 -16.90
CA MET A 713 -30.47 27.43 -16.99
C MET A 713 -30.29 25.98 -16.53
N ASN A 714 -30.41 25.73 -15.22
CA ASN A 714 -30.32 24.39 -14.65
C ASN A 714 -31.67 23.95 -14.05
N ALA A 715 -32.18 22.79 -14.48
CA ALA A 715 -33.41 22.20 -13.95
C ALA A 715 -33.27 21.71 -12.49
N VAL A 716 -32.05 21.57 -11.98
CA VAL A 716 -31.75 20.89 -10.70
C VAL A 716 -31.27 21.86 -9.59
N GLY A 717 -31.07 23.15 -9.88
CA GLY A 717 -30.83 24.16 -8.85
C GLY A 717 -29.80 25.25 -9.23
N GLY A 718 -30.09 26.48 -8.81
CA GLY A 718 -29.29 27.70 -9.00
C GLY A 718 -29.84 28.59 -10.12
N GLY A 719 -30.32 29.80 -9.78
CA GLY A 719 -30.74 30.90 -10.67
C GLY A 719 -31.95 30.63 -11.59
N ASN A 720 -31.88 29.54 -12.37
CA ASN A 720 -32.79 29.13 -13.43
C ASN A 720 -33.21 30.27 -14.36
N LYS A 721 -32.35 31.28 -14.53
CA LYS A 721 -32.67 32.52 -15.27
C LYS A 721 -31.40 33.01 -15.94
N VAL A 722 -31.51 33.38 -17.21
CA VAL A 722 -30.47 34.06 -18.00
C VAL A 722 -31.09 35.32 -18.53
N SER A 723 -30.60 36.46 -18.05
CA SER A 723 -30.95 37.77 -18.58
C SER A 723 -30.02 38.16 -19.73
N ILE A 724 -30.62 38.74 -20.76
CA ILE A 724 -29.95 39.27 -21.94
C ILE A 724 -30.23 40.77 -21.98
N GLY A 725 -29.19 41.58 -22.04
CA GLY A 725 -29.33 43.05 -22.04
C GLY A 725 -28.01 43.79 -22.16
N MET A 726 -28.05 45.12 -22.01
CA MET A 726 -26.85 45.96 -22.14
C MET A 726 -26.03 46.09 -20.84
N THR A 727 -26.64 45.89 -19.67
CA THR A 727 -25.97 46.11 -18.38
C THR A 727 -24.99 44.99 -18.03
N GLY A 728 -23.99 45.31 -17.21
CA GLY A 728 -23.05 44.31 -16.67
C GLY A 728 -23.67 43.37 -15.63
N GLU A 729 -24.93 43.61 -15.25
CA GLU A 729 -25.72 42.73 -14.38
C GLU A 729 -26.38 41.58 -15.16
N CYS A 730 -26.48 41.69 -16.49
CA CYS A 730 -27.00 40.61 -17.33
C CYS A 730 -25.98 39.49 -17.51
N GLU A 731 -26.41 38.22 -17.45
CA GLU A 731 -25.54 37.07 -17.74
C GLU A 731 -25.02 37.10 -19.18
N ILE A 732 -25.85 37.56 -20.12
CA ILE A 732 -25.45 37.83 -21.51
C ILE A 732 -25.49 39.33 -21.75
N GLN A 733 -24.32 39.95 -21.60
CA GLN A 733 -24.13 41.37 -21.87
C GLN A 733 -23.92 41.63 -23.37
N MET A 734 -24.91 42.25 -24.02
CA MET A 734 -24.88 42.66 -25.42
C MET A 734 -24.19 44.02 -25.60
N ASN A 735 -22.89 44.10 -25.32
CA ASN A 735 -22.11 45.34 -25.46
C ASN A 735 -21.68 45.65 -26.92
N TRP A 736 -22.01 44.78 -27.87
CA TRP A 736 -21.64 44.92 -29.29
C TRP A 736 -22.74 45.52 -30.17
N GLU A 737 -23.96 45.64 -29.67
CA GLU A 737 -25.04 46.32 -30.38
C GLU A 737 -24.85 47.84 -30.25
N LYS A 738 -24.75 48.52 -31.40
CA LYS A 738 -24.60 49.99 -31.45
C LYS A 738 -25.95 50.62 -31.74
N GLY A 739 -26.50 51.31 -30.74
CA GLY A 739 -27.78 52.00 -30.79
C GLY A 739 -28.66 51.62 -29.60
N ASN A 740 -29.53 52.52 -29.13
CA ASN A 740 -30.46 52.31 -28.00
C ASN A 740 -31.59 51.30 -28.31
N LYS A 741 -31.33 50.29 -29.14
CA LYS A 741 -32.28 49.25 -29.57
C LYS A 741 -32.36 48.08 -28.58
N VAL A 742 -31.39 47.94 -27.69
CA VAL A 742 -31.37 46.91 -26.63
C VAL A 742 -31.60 47.61 -25.29
N ALA A 743 -32.44 47.01 -24.44
CA ALA A 743 -32.76 47.57 -23.12
C ALA A 743 -31.71 47.15 -22.09
N LYS A 744 -31.77 47.75 -20.89
CA LYS A 744 -30.89 47.37 -19.76
C LYS A 744 -30.96 45.86 -19.49
N GLU A 745 -32.17 45.35 -19.32
CA GLU A 745 -32.56 43.93 -19.40
C GLU A 745 -33.63 43.81 -20.48
N HIS A 746 -33.35 43.08 -21.55
CA HIS A 746 -34.21 43.06 -22.74
C HIS A 746 -35.03 41.77 -22.85
N ALA A 747 -34.44 40.62 -22.51
CA ALA A 747 -35.14 39.34 -22.47
C ALA A 747 -34.57 38.45 -21.36
N GLN A 748 -35.39 37.52 -20.88
CA GLN A 748 -35.00 36.52 -19.90
C GLN A 748 -35.32 35.12 -20.42
N LEU A 749 -34.38 34.19 -20.27
CA LEU A 749 -34.53 32.78 -20.59
C LEU A 749 -34.56 31.99 -19.29
N PHE A 750 -35.50 31.07 -19.15
CA PHE A 750 -35.60 30.21 -17.97
C PHE A 750 -36.28 28.89 -18.31
N ILE A 751 -36.16 27.89 -17.44
CA ILE A 751 -36.94 26.66 -17.55
C ILE A 751 -38.23 26.87 -16.76
N ASP A 752 -39.38 26.84 -17.44
CA ASP A 752 -40.69 26.88 -16.80
C ASP A 752 -40.84 25.65 -15.89
N HIS A 753 -41.03 25.85 -14.58
CA HIS A 753 -41.07 24.76 -13.61
C HIS A 753 -42.33 23.88 -13.74
N GLU A 754 -43.43 24.42 -14.26
CA GLU A 754 -44.67 23.66 -14.43
C GLU A 754 -44.62 22.77 -15.68
N LYS A 755 -44.02 23.29 -16.75
CA LYS A 755 -43.94 22.59 -18.05
C LYS A 755 -42.61 21.87 -18.28
N GLY A 756 -41.57 22.23 -17.54
CA GLY A 756 -40.21 21.72 -17.70
C GLY A 756 -39.56 22.10 -19.03
N LEU A 757 -40.01 23.19 -19.66
CA LEU A 757 -39.59 23.61 -21.00
C LEU A 757 -38.77 24.91 -20.92
N PRO A 758 -37.72 25.07 -21.75
CA PRO A 758 -37.02 26.32 -21.90
C PRO A 758 -37.95 27.35 -22.55
N VAL A 759 -38.07 28.52 -21.94
CA VAL A 759 -38.91 29.61 -22.40
C VAL A 759 -38.13 30.91 -22.48
N ILE A 760 -38.51 31.77 -23.41
CA ILE A 760 -38.09 33.16 -23.49
C ILE A 760 -39.22 34.07 -23.00
N LYS A 761 -38.89 35.04 -22.17
CA LYS A 761 -39.77 36.10 -21.70
C LYS A 761 -39.17 37.46 -22.07
N PRO A 762 -39.76 38.21 -23.01
CA PRO A 762 -39.34 39.57 -23.30
C PRO A 762 -39.62 40.48 -22.10
N LEU A 763 -38.62 41.27 -21.69
CA LEU A 763 -38.75 42.30 -20.65
C LEU A 763 -38.89 43.71 -21.25
N ALA A 764 -38.51 43.87 -22.53
CA ALA A 764 -38.71 45.07 -23.33
C ALA A 764 -39.32 44.70 -24.70
N THR A 765 -39.82 45.71 -25.42
CA THR A 765 -40.27 45.57 -26.81
C THR A 765 -39.07 45.35 -27.75
N GLY A 766 -39.30 44.72 -28.90
CA GLY A 766 -38.29 44.50 -29.93
C GLY A 766 -37.76 43.06 -30.05
N VAL A 767 -38.32 42.09 -29.33
CA VAL A 767 -37.95 40.66 -29.46
C VAL A 767 -38.76 40.01 -30.59
N LEU A 768 -38.13 39.83 -31.75
CA LEU A 768 -38.75 39.19 -32.92
C LEU A 768 -38.47 37.67 -32.92
N TYR A 769 -39.51 36.86 -32.81
CA TYR A 769 -39.41 35.39 -32.77
C TYR A 769 -39.60 34.77 -34.16
N ASN A 770 -38.69 33.86 -34.52
CA ASN A 770 -38.63 33.14 -35.80
C ASN A 770 -38.80 34.05 -37.03
N SER A 771 -38.33 35.29 -36.93
CA SER A 771 -38.45 36.34 -37.95
C SER A 771 -39.90 36.59 -38.44
N ARG A 772 -40.92 36.21 -37.66
CA ARG A 772 -42.34 36.29 -38.05
C ARG A 772 -43.15 37.22 -37.18
N ALA A 773 -42.96 37.17 -35.86
CA ALA A 773 -43.80 37.90 -34.92
C ALA A 773 -42.98 38.50 -33.77
N GLU A 774 -43.31 39.72 -33.38
CA GLU A 774 -42.79 40.32 -32.15
C GLU A 774 -43.52 39.71 -30.94
N LEU A 775 -42.75 39.25 -29.96
CA LEU A 775 -43.31 38.69 -28.74
C LEU A 775 -43.80 39.83 -27.83
N PRO A 776 -45.03 39.75 -27.29
CA PRO A 776 -45.51 40.76 -26.36
C PRO A 776 -44.73 40.71 -25.04
N VAL A 777 -44.48 41.90 -24.48
CA VAL A 777 -43.73 42.08 -23.23
C VAL A 777 -44.37 41.26 -22.10
N ASN A 778 -43.53 40.63 -21.29
CA ASN A 778 -43.88 39.75 -20.16
C ASN A 778 -44.63 38.45 -20.50
N ARG A 779 -44.89 38.15 -21.78
CA ARG A 779 -45.50 36.87 -22.18
C ARG A 779 -44.41 35.86 -22.54
N THR A 780 -44.50 34.66 -21.96
CA THR A 780 -43.55 33.58 -22.23
C THR A 780 -43.83 32.92 -23.58
N ALA A 781 -42.78 32.57 -24.30
CA ALA A 781 -42.81 31.72 -25.48
C ALA A 781 -41.86 30.54 -25.30
N VAL A 782 -42.27 29.35 -25.77
CA VAL A 782 -41.47 28.12 -25.67
C VAL A 782 -40.38 28.15 -26.72
N LEU A 783 -39.14 27.86 -26.31
CA LEU A 783 -37.99 27.70 -27.20
C LEU A 783 -37.86 26.23 -27.60
N SER A 784 -37.89 25.96 -28.90
CA SER A 784 -37.63 24.64 -29.47
C SER A 784 -36.28 24.63 -30.19
N ASN A 785 -35.61 23.48 -30.23
CA ASN A 785 -34.32 23.34 -30.91
C ASN A 785 -34.40 23.86 -32.37
N GLY A 786 -33.51 24.80 -32.71
CA GLY A 786 -33.48 25.47 -34.02
C GLY A 786 -34.26 26.78 -34.09
N ASP A 787 -35.07 27.13 -33.09
CA ASP A 787 -35.78 28.40 -33.05
C ASP A 787 -34.82 29.58 -33.02
N THR A 788 -35.23 30.68 -33.64
CA THR A 788 -34.44 31.91 -33.70
C THR A 788 -35.20 33.06 -33.05
N PHE A 789 -34.49 33.97 -32.41
CA PHE A 789 -35.05 35.22 -31.94
C PHE A 789 -34.06 36.36 -32.16
N LYS A 790 -34.57 37.52 -32.51
CA LYS A 790 -33.79 38.72 -32.79
C LYS A 790 -33.99 39.73 -31.67
N ILE A 791 -32.88 40.27 -31.16
CA ILE A 791 -32.81 41.35 -30.18
C ILE A 791 -31.90 42.44 -30.75
N GLY A 792 -32.39 43.68 -30.88
CA GLY A 792 -31.66 44.72 -31.62
C GLY A 792 -31.44 44.28 -33.07
N ASP A 793 -30.19 44.26 -33.54
CA ASP A 793 -29.84 43.71 -34.86
C ASP A 793 -29.26 42.27 -34.81
N THR A 794 -29.01 41.73 -33.61
CA THR A 794 -28.48 40.37 -33.39
C THR A 794 -29.57 39.30 -33.42
N ILE A 795 -29.35 38.24 -34.18
CA ILE A 795 -30.17 37.03 -34.29
C ILE A 795 -29.49 35.91 -33.50
N PHE A 796 -30.19 35.42 -32.49
CA PHE A 796 -29.82 34.23 -31.74
C PHE A 796 -30.57 33.03 -32.31
N LYS A 797 -29.89 31.90 -32.43
CA LYS A 797 -30.47 30.59 -32.70
C LYS A 797 -30.33 29.75 -31.45
N TYR A 798 -31.43 29.23 -30.95
CA TYR A 798 -31.45 28.27 -29.87
C TYR A 798 -31.06 26.88 -30.40
N GLU A 799 -30.06 26.25 -29.80
CA GLU A 799 -29.60 24.91 -30.16
C GLU A 799 -29.54 24.02 -28.92
N GLU A 800 -30.15 22.84 -29.04
CA GLU A 800 -30.04 21.77 -28.05
C GLU A 800 -29.24 20.61 -28.64
N ASN A 801 -28.26 20.12 -27.88
CA ASN A 801 -27.42 18.99 -28.25
C ASN A 801 -28.01 17.67 -27.74
#